data_AF-A0A3A2ZFE7-F1
#
_entry.id   AF-A0A3A2ZFE7-F1
#
_cell.length_a   1.000
_cell.length_b   1.000
_cell.length_c   1.000
_cell.angle_alpha   90.00
_cell.angle_beta   90.00
_cell.angle_gamma   90.00
#
_symmetry.space_group_name_H-M   'P 1'
#
loop_
_entity.id
_entity.type
_entity.pdbx_description
1 polymer ?
#
loop_
_entity_poly.entity_id
_entity_poly.type
_entity_poly.pdbx_seq_one_letter_code
_entity_poly.pdbx_strand_id
1 'polypeptide(L)'
;MASLPPPPPPPGWGAAPPPPLSMAPPPPGYQPPADPTVAKFAQKKNEWLRTQRNRFGEKRKGGFVETQKADMPPEHLRKIVRDIGDISQKKFTNEKRSYLGALKFMPHAVLKLLENMPMPWESDKEVKVLYHVNGCLTLVNEIPRVIEPVFHAQWATMWVCMRREKSDRRHFKRMRFPPFDDEEPPLSWSENIEDVEPLEPIQMELDENEDAPVYEWLYDHRPLLDTPHVNGPSYKQWNLTLPQMATLYRLSHQLLSDVVDPNYFHMFDLNSFLTAKALNVAIPGGPRFEPLYKDIDPNDEDFSEFNAIDRIIFRAPIRTEYRVEFPFLYNTLPRSVKVSWYSHPQVVYARTDDPNLPAFYFDPIINPISSRSVAPKNITVSHEDEIFGQGNNEDDEFELPEEVEPFFADEDLYTPDTASAIALWWAPHPFNKRSGKMVRAQDVPLVKQWYLEHCPQGQPVKVRVSYQKLLKTYVLNELHKKNPKAQNKQNLLKTLKSTKFFQQTTIDWVEAGLQVCRQGFNMLNLLIHRKNLTYLHLDYNFNLKPVKTLTTKERKKSRFGNAFHLMREILRLTKLIVDAQVQYRLGNIDAFQLADGILYAFNHVGQLTGMYRYKYKLMHQIRSCKDLKHLIYYRFNSGPVGKGPGCGFWAPAWRVWLFFMRGIIPLLERWLGNLLSRQFEGRHSKGVAKTVTKQRVESHFDLELRASVMADLMDMMPEGIKQNKVNTVLQHLSEAWRCWKSNIPWKVPGLPAPIENIILRYVKSKADWWISVAHYNRERIRRGATVDKTVAKKNLGRLTRLWLKAEQERQHNYMKDGPYVSSEEAVAIYTTMVHWLESRKFSPIPFPSVSYKHDTKILILALERLREAYSVKGRLNQSQREELALIEQAYDSPGTTLARIKRFLLTQRAFKEVGIDMNDNYSHINPVYDIEPIEKITDAT
;
A
#
# COMPACT_ATOMS: atom_id res chain seq x y z
N MET A 1 -64.56 -5.92 35.17
CA MET A 1 -64.99 -4.54 34.87
C MET A 1 -65.22 -4.44 33.36
N ALA A 2 -66.47 -4.14 32.95
CA ALA A 2 -67.03 -3.84 31.60
C ALA A 2 -66.38 -4.52 30.36
N SER A 3 -66.86 -5.64 29.80
CA SER A 3 -68.10 -5.99 29.04
C SER A 3 -68.17 -5.49 27.57
N LEU A 4 -67.92 -6.42 26.64
CA LEU A 4 -68.14 -6.36 25.17
C LEU A 4 -69.64 -6.43 24.79
N PRO A 5 -70.00 -6.08 23.54
CA PRO A 5 -71.05 -6.79 22.81
C PRO A 5 -70.58 -7.39 21.45
N PRO A 6 -71.00 -8.62 21.08
CA PRO A 6 -70.78 -9.27 19.78
C PRO A 6 -71.99 -9.04 18.81
N PRO A 7 -71.97 -9.55 17.55
CA PRO A 7 -72.60 -8.93 16.37
C PRO A 7 -74.06 -9.38 16.09
N PRO A 8 -74.81 -8.66 15.23
CA PRO A 8 -76.10 -9.13 14.71
C PRO A 8 -76.01 -9.88 13.36
N PRO A 9 -77.05 -10.69 13.00
CA PRO A 9 -77.00 -11.86 12.11
C PRO A 9 -77.59 -11.58 10.69
N PRO A 10 -77.60 -12.55 9.74
CA PRO A 10 -77.71 -12.30 8.31
C PRO A 10 -79.15 -12.09 7.79
N PRO A 11 -79.34 -11.58 6.55
CA PRO A 11 -80.63 -11.12 6.06
C PRO A 11 -81.59 -12.27 5.73
N GLY A 12 -82.77 -12.25 6.37
CA GLY A 12 -83.88 -13.16 6.10
C GLY A 12 -84.74 -12.72 4.93
N TRP A 13 -85.24 -13.73 4.21
CA TRP A 13 -86.26 -13.67 3.17
C TRP A 13 -87.61 -13.13 3.68
N GLY A 14 -88.31 -12.36 2.84
CA GLY A 14 -89.68 -11.91 3.07
C GLY A 14 -90.42 -11.55 1.77
N ALA A 15 -91.33 -12.45 1.38
CA ALA A 15 -92.57 -12.35 0.59
C ALA A 15 -92.71 -11.33 -0.58
N ALA A 16 -93.11 -11.88 -1.74
CA ALA A 16 -93.61 -11.17 -2.91
C ALA A 16 -95.08 -10.70 -2.75
N PRO A 17 -95.43 -9.48 -3.22
CA PRO A 17 -96.82 -9.05 -3.46
C PRO A 17 -97.22 -9.18 -4.97
N PRO A 18 -98.53 -9.11 -5.30
CA PRO A 18 -99.14 -9.70 -6.51
C PRO A 18 -98.97 -8.83 -7.78
N PRO A 19 -99.25 -9.37 -8.99
CA PRO A 19 -98.88 -8.71 -10.24
C PRO A 19 -99.82 -7.53 -10.56
N PRO A 20 -99.29 -6.39 -11.04
CA PRO A 20 -100.10 -5.41 -11.75
C PRO A 20 -100.18 -5.74 -13.25
N LEU A 21 -101.34 -5.41 -13.80
CA LEU A 21 -101.79 -5.59 -15.17
C LEU A 21 -100.84 -5.03 -16.23
N SER A 22 -100.72 -5.76 -17.35
CA SER A 22 -100.01 -5.36 -18.56
C SER A 22 -100.58 -4.07 -19.18
N MET A 23 -99.82 -2.97 -19.12
CA MET A 23 -100.02 -1.83 -20.02
C MET A 23 -99.08 -1.96 -21.23
N ALA A 24 -99.65 -1.77 -22.41
CA ALA A 24 -98.98 -1.88 -23.71
C ALA A 24 -97.81 -0.88 -23.87
N PRO A 25 -96.75 -1.22 -24.63
CA PRO A 25 -95.66 -0.30 -24.92
C PRO A 25 -96.10 0.83 -25.87
N PRO A 26 -95.52 2.04 -25.76
CA PRO A 26 -95.79 3.12 -26.71
C PRO A 26 -95.15 2.79 -28.08
N PRO A 27 -95.68 3.36 -29.18
CA PRO A 27 -95.23 3.03 -30.52
C PRO A 27 -93.77 3.50 -30.79
N PRO A 28 -93.02 2.79 -31.66
CA PRO A 28 -91.64 3.14 -32.01
C PRO A 28 -91.61 4.49 -32.74
N GLY A 29 -90.93 5.50 -32.17
CA GLY A 29 -90.70 6.79 -32.84
C GLY A 29 -90.73 8.06 -31.97
N TYR A 30 -91.01 7.97 -30.67
CA TYR A 30 -91.01 9.15 -29.80
C TYR A 30 -89.60 9.51 -29.31
N GLN A 31 -88.96 10.49 -29.95
CA GLN A 31 -87.76 11.16 -29.43
C GLN A 31 -88.18 12.41 -28.65
N PRO A 32 -87.95 12.49 -27.32
CA PRO A 32 -88.12 13.74 -26.60
C PRO A 32 -87.10 14.78 -27.10
N PRO A 33 -87.44 16.08 -27.13
CA PRO A 33 -86.56 17.11 -27.65
C PRO A 33 -85.23 17.12 -26.88
N ALA A 34 -84.12 17.18 -27.60
CA ALA A 34 -82.77 17.19 -27.03
C ALA A 34 -82.61 18.41 -26.12
N ASP A 35 -82.77 18.17 -24.82
CA ASP A 35 -82.60 19.18 -23.80
C ASP A 35 -81.14 19.68 -23.85
N PRO A 36 -80.88 20.98 -24.11
CA PRO A 36 -79.52 21.53 -24.21
C PRO A 36 -78.71 21.33 -22.92
N THR A 37 -79.37 21.04 -21.79
CA THR A 37 -78.70 20.64 -20.55
C THR A 37 -78.08 19.24 -20.65
N VAL A 38 -78.69 18.29 -21.37
CA VAL A 38 -78.17 16.93 -21.58
C VAL A 38 -76.91 16.95 -22.43
N ALA A 39 -76.86 17.78 -23.48
CA ALA A 39 -75.65 17.97 -24.28
C ALA A 39 -74.49 18.58 -23.45
N LYS A 40 -74.81 19.57 -22.59
CA LYS A 40 -73.84 20.19 -21.66
C LYS A 40 -73.33 19.21 -20.60
N PHE A 41 -74.21 18.34 -20.08
CA PHE A 41 -73.82 17.28 -19.14
C PHE A 41 -73.02 16.16 -19.81
N ALA A 42 -73.32 15.81 -21.06
CA ALA A 42 -72.52 14.87 -21.83
C ALA A 42 -71.10 15.41 -22.08
N GLN A 43 -70.97 16.70 -22.43
CA GLN A 43 -69.68 17.36 -22.56
C GLN A 43 -68.91 17.40 -21.22
N LYS A 44 -69.59 17.75 -20.12
CA LYS A 44 -69.02 17.75 -18.77
C LYS A 44 -68.59 16.34 -18.31
N LYS A 45 -69.37 15.30 -18.66
CA LYS A 45 -69.01 13.89 -18.42
C LYS A 45 -67.76 13.50 -19.20
N ASN A 46 -67.67 13.86 -20.48
CA ASN A 46 -66.49 13.58 -21.30
C ASN A 46 -65.25 14.29 -20.77
N GLU A 47 -65.38 15.55 -20.35
CA GLU A 47 -64.30 16.32 -19.76
C GLU A 47 -63.89 15.78 -18.38
N TRP A 48 -64.86 15.36 -17.56
CA TRP A 48 -64.61 14.68 -16.30
C TRP A 48 -63.89 13.35 -16.50
N LEU A 49 -64.36 12.50 -17.42
CA LEU A 49 -63.72 11.22 -17.74
C LEU A 49 -62.30 11.43 -18.30
N ARG A 50 -62.09 12.44 -19.16
CA ARG A 50 -60.75 12.82 -19.63
C ARG A 50 -59.85 13.24 -18.46
N THR A 51 -60.38 14.04 -17.55
CA THR A 51 -59.65 14.53 -16.37
C THR A 51 -59.32 13.39 -15.41
N GLN A 52 -60.25 12.46 -15.17
CA GLN A 52 -60.07 11.29 -14.32
C GLN A 52 -59.06 10.30 -14.92
N ARG A 53 -59.16 10.00 -16.22
CA ARG A 53 -58.17 9.17 -16.95
C ARG A 53 -56.78 9.79 -16.91
N ASN A 54 -56.67 11.12 -17.08
CA ASN A 54 -55.38 11.81 -17.00
C ASN A 54 -54.84 11.91 -15.57
N ARG A 55 -55.71 12.03 -14.56
CA ARG A 55 -55.33 12.16 -13.14
C ARG A 55 -54.89 10.82 -12.55
N PHE A 56 -55.61 9.73 -12.85
CA PHE A 56 -55.38 8.38 -12.34
C PHE A 56 -54.71 7.44 -13.36
N GLY A 57 -54.11 8.00 -14.41
CA GLY A 57 -53.32 7.23 -15.36
C GLY A 57 -52.12 6.56 -14.69
N GLU A 58 -51.66 5.44 -15.24
CA GLU A 58 -50.62 4.60 -14.61
C GLU A 58 -49.32 5.34 -14.32
N LYS A 59 -48.95 6.30 -15.19
CA LYS A 59 -47.77 7.17 -15.02
C LYS A 59 -47.83 8.10 -13.81
N ARG A 60 -49.02 8.29 -13.22
CA ARG A 60 -49.26 9.16 -12.05
C ARG A 60 -49.57 8.39 -10.77
N LYS A 61 -49.54 7.04 -10.80
CA LYS A 61 -49.63 6.22 -9.59
C LYS A 61 -48.46 6.56 -8.66
N GLY A 62 -48.72 6.73 -7.36
CA GLY A 62 -47.66 6.92 -6.37
C GLY A 62 -46.69 5.74 -6.39
N GLY A 63 -45.40 5.99 -6.59
CA GLY A 63 -44.39 4.96 -6.78
C GLY A 63 -44.11 4.57 -8.23
N PHE A 64 -44.77 5.20 -9.22
CA PHE A 64 -44.42 5.02 -10.63
C PHE A 64 -43.00 5.55 -10.89
N VAL A 65 -42.12 4.65 -11.35
CA VAL A 65 -40.77 4.99 -11.79
C VAL A 65 -40.80 5.13 -13.30
N GLU A 66 -40.46 6.32 -13.80
CA GLU A 66 -40.37 6.58 -15.24
C GLU A 66 -39.35 5.63 -15.90
N THR A 67 -39.62 5.28 -17.16
CA THR A 67 -38.89 4.28 -17.93
C THR A 67 -37.37 4.49 -17.91
N GLN A 68 -36.64 3.37 -17.87
CA GLN A 68 -35.18 3.33 -17.90
C GLN A 68 -34.64 4.16 -19.07
N LYS A 69 -33.63 5.01 -18.81
CA LYS A 69 -32.93 5.74 -19.89
C LYS A 69 -32.45 4.76 -20.96
N ALA A 70 -32.92 4.98 -22.18
CA ALA A 70 -32.47 4.27 -23.37
C ALA A 70 -31.00 4.62 -23.70
N ASP A 71 -30.34 3.70 -24.38
CA ASP A 71 -28.99 3.92 -24.90
C ASP A 71 -29.08 4.88 -26.10
N MET A 72 -28.23 5.92 -26.11
CA MET A 72 -28.13 6.92 -27.18
C MET A 72 -27.29 6.35 -28.33
N PRO A 73 -27.46 6.86 -29.57
CA PRO A 73 -26.58 6.52 -30.68
C PRO A 73 -25.11 6.91 -30.38
N PRO A 74 -24.11 6.07 -30.72
CA PRO A 74 -22.69 6.35 -30.45
C PRO A 74 -22.18 7.62 -31.15
N GLU A 75 -22.73 7.94 -32.32
CA GLU A 75 -22.38 9.12 -33.12
C GLU A 75 -22.67 10.43 -32.37
N HIS A 76 -23.67 10.41 -31.49
CA HIS A 76 -24.00 11.56 -30.65
C HIS A 76 -22.82 11.90 -29.72
N LEU A 77 -22.21 10.89 -29.07
CA LEU A 77 -21.02 11.09 -28.24
C LEU A 77 -19.82 11.51 -29.08
N ARG A 78 -19.57 10.84 -30.21
CA ARG A 78 -18.45 11.16 -31.13
C ARG A 78 -18.50 12.61 -31.59
N LYS A 79 -19.67 13.08 -32.02
CA LYS A 79 -19.89 14.46 -32.47
C LYS A 79 -19.59 15.45 -31.36
N ILE A 80 -20.04 15.21 -30.13
CA ILE A 80 -19.77 16.08 -28.98
C ILE A 80 -18.26 16.19 -28.71
N VAL A 81 -17.55 15.05 -28.67
CA VAL A 81 -16.11 15.05 -28.39
C VAL A 81 -15.32 15.74 -29.50
N ARG A 82 -15.71 15.55 -30.76
CA ARG A 82 -15.10 16.19 -31.92
C ARG A 82 -15.33 17.70 -31.93
N ASP A 83 -16.56 18.15 -31.71
CA ASP A 83 -16.94 19.57 -31.74
C ASP A 83 -16.23 20.38 -30.65
N ILE A 84 -16.02 19.79 -29.47
CA ILE A 84 -15.35 20.46 -28.34
C ILE A 84 -13.83 20.57 -28.54
N GLY A 85 -13.21 19.56 -29.15
CA GLY A 85 -11.80 19.61 -29.50
C GLY A 85 -10.84 19.66 -28.31
N ASP A 86 -10.07 20.74 -28.22
CA ASP A 86 -9.13 21.09 -27.16
C ASP A 86 -9.70 22.15 -26.17
N ILE A 87 -10.98 22.52 -26.34
CA ILE A 87 -11.69 23.51 -25.51
C ILE A 87 -11.07 24.93 -25.64
N SER A 88 -10.29 25.20 -26.68
CA SER A 88 -9.71 26.52 -26.93
C SER A 88 -10.77 27.54 -27.38
N GLN A 89 -11.77 27.09 -28.15
CA GLN A 89 -12.81 27.94 -28.73
C GLN A 89 -13.64 28.69 -27.67
N LYS A 90 -13.97 29.95 -27.96
CA LYS A 90 -14.77 30.81 -27.04
C LYS A 90 -16.18 30.27 -26.79
N LYS A 91 -16.77 29.54 -27.75
CA LYS A 91 -18.10 28.93 -27.65
C LYS A 91 -18.25 28.04 -26.40
N PHE A 92 -17.19 27.31 -26.03
CA PHE A 92 -17.21 26.35 -24.92
C PHE A 92 -16.71 26.93 -23.58
N THR A 93 -16.71 28.26 -23.42
CA THR A 93 -16.20 28.91 -22.19
C THR A 93 -16.96 28.49 -20.93
N ASN A 94 -18.28 28.32 -21.03
CA ASN A 94 -19.13 27.88 -19.92
C ASN A 94 -18.81 26.44 -19.49
N GLU A 95 -18.32 25.61 -20.42
CA GLU A 95 -18.03 24.19 -20.19
C GLU A 95 -16.66 23.95 -19.56
N LYS A 96 -15.72 24.90 -19.68
CA LYS A 96 -14.38 24.83 -19.06
C LYS A 96 -14.44 24.53 -17.55
N ARG A 97 -15.46 25.05 -16.86
CA ARG A 97 -15.68 24.78 -15.43
C ARG A 97 -16.07 23.32 -15.18
N SER A 98 -16.96 22.77 -16.00
CA SER A 98 -17.41 21.38 -15.90
C SER A 98 -16.27 20.39 -16.19
N TYR A 99 -15.43 20.67 -17.18
CA TYR A 99 -14.22 19.89 -17.46
C TYR A 99 -13.25 19.85 -16.26
N LEU A 100 -12.95 21.01 -15.67
CA LEU A 100 -12.10 21.06 -14.48
C LEU A 100 -12.75 20.34 -13.28
N GLY A 101 -14.07 20.42 -13.11
CA GLY A 101 -14.80 19.69 -12.08
C GLY A 101 -14.72 18.17 -12.26
N ALA A 102 -14.80 17.69 -13.51
CA ALA A 102 -14.73 16.28 -13.86
C ALA A 102 -13.36 15.65 -13.57
N LEU A 103 -12.28 16.44 -13.47
CA LEU A 103 -10.94 15.95 -13.09
C LEU A 103 -10.94 15.17 -11.77
N LYS A 104 -11.85 15.50 -10.83
CA LYS A 104 -12.02 14.75 -9.59
C LYS A 104 -12.33 13.27 -9.84
N PHE A 105 -13.13 12.95 -10.86
CA PHE A 105 -13.60 11.60 -11.17
C PHE A 105 -12.74 10.88 -12.22
N MET A 106 -11.71 11.55 -12.77
CA MET A 106 -10.80 10.95 -13.74
C MET A 106 -10.10 9.67 -13.24
N PRO A 107 -9.68 9.54 -11.95
CA PRO A 107 -9.18 8.26 -11.43
C PRO A 107 -10.17 7.10 -11.53
N HIS A 108 -11.48 7.36 -11.40
CA HIS A 108 -12.53 6.36 -11.57
C HIS A 108 -12.68 5.96 -13.04
N ALA A 109 -12.67 6.92 -13.97
CA ALA A 109 -12.70 6.64 -15.41
C ALA A 109 -11.54 5.74 -15.84
N VAL A 110 -10.32 6.05 -15.37
CA VAL A 110 -9.14 5.21 -15.64
C VAL A 110 -9.31 3.79 -15.09
N LEU A 111 -9.79 3.62 -13.86
CA LEU A 111 -10.01 2.27 -13.32
C LEU A 111 -11.01 1.47 -14.15
N LYS A 112 -12.16 2.09 -14.47
CA LYS A 112 -13.23 1.44 -15.23
C LYS A 112 -12.79 1.08 -16.66
N LEU A 113 -11.95 1.91 -17.27
CA LEU A 113 -11.34 1.63 -18.56
C LEU A 113 -10.36 0.46 -18.47
N LEU A 114 -9.40 0.52 -17.54
CA LEU A 114 -8.35 -0.50 -17.42
C LEU A 114 -8.88 -1.85 -16.94
N GLU A 115 -9.97 -1.90 -16.16
CA GLU A 115 -10.55 -3.19 -15.76
C GLU A 115 -11.30 -3.89 -16.89
N ASN A 116 -11.77 -3.15 -17.90
CA ASN A 116 -12.47 -3.71 -19.06
C ASN A 116 -11.58 -3.83 -20.30
N MET A 117 -10.26 -3.87 -20.15
CA MET A 117 -9.32 -4.12 -21.26
C MET A 117 -9.74 -5.35 -22.08
N PRO A 118 -9.63 -5.30 -23.42
CA PRO A 118 -9.79 -6.48 -24.25
C PRO A 118 -8.77 -7.56 -23.85
N MET A 119 -9.24 -8.80 -23.76
CA MET A 119 -8.38 -9.95 -23.51
C MET A 119 -7.63 -10.35 -24.80
N PRO A 120 -6.51 -11.09 -24.75
CA PRO A 120 -5.69 -11.34 -25.94
C PRO A 120 -6.36 -12.14 -27.07
N TRP A 121 -7.44 -12.85 -26.75
CA TRP A 121 -8.27 -13.60 -27.70
C TRP A 121 -9.42 -12.78 -28.31
N GLU A 122 -9.60 -11.53 -27.86
CA GLU A 122 -10.60 -10.59 -28.38
C GLU A 122 -9.90 -9.60 -29.34
N SER A 123 -10.38 -9.50 -30.59
CA SER A 123 -9.92 -8.52 -31.59
C SER A 123 -10.30 -7.09 -31.20
N ASP A 124 -11.54 -6.94 -30.76
CA ASP A 124 -12.20 -5.71 -30.41
C ASP A 124 -13.24 -5.99 -29.31
N LYS A 125 -13.71 -4.92 -28.67
CA LYS A 125 -14.63 -5.06 -27.54
C LYS A 125 -15.51 -3.84 -27.40
N GLU A 126 -16.80 -4.06 -27.58
CA GLU A 126 -17.79 -3.05 -27.26
C GLU A 126 -18.06 -2.99 -25.76
N VAL A 127 -18.09 -1.77 -25.22
CA VAL A 127 -18.36 -1.51 -23.82
C VAL A 127 -19.43 -0.45 -23.65
N LYS A 128 -20.35 -0.67 -22.70
CA LYS A 128 -21.28 0.38 -22.28
C LYS A 128 -20.54 1.51 -21.60
N VAL A 129 -20.74 2.73 -22.07
CA VAL A 129 -20.18 3.94 -21.48
C VAL A 129 -21.28 4.86 -20.96
N LEU A 130 -20.99 5.49 -19.83
CA LEU A 130 -21.75 6.57 -19.24
C LEU A 130 -20.96 7.86 -19.45
N TYR A 131 -21.47 8.77 -20.28
CA TYR A 131 -20.78 10.00 -20.64
C TYR A 131 -21.56 11.23 -20.20
N HIS A 132 -20.86 12.31 -19.88
CA HIS A 132 -21.47 13.59 -19.58
C HIS A 132 -21.96 14.27 -20.87
N VAL A 133 -23.13 14.92 -20.86
CA VAL A 133 -23.74 15.56 -22.04
C VAL A 133 -22.84 16.58 -22.75
N ASN A 134 -21.94 17.23 -22.00
CA ASN A 134 -20.93 18.15 -22.55
C ASN A 134 -19.59 17.44 -22.90
N GLY A 135 -19.54 16.12 -23.03
CA GLY A 135 -18.34 15.36 -23.39
C GLY A 135 -17.17 15.42 -22.38
N CYS A 136 -17.38 15.94 -21.18
CA CYS A 136 -16.29 16.23 -20.24
C CYS A 136 -15.75 14.99 -19.51
N LEU A 137 -16.50 13.91 -19.46
CA LEU A 137 -16.11 12.67 -18.79
C LEU A 137 -16.83 11.50 -19.43
N THR A 138 -16.07 10.46 -19.79
CA THR A 138 -16.59 9.17 -20.26
C THR A 138 -16.17 8.08 -19.25
N LEU A 139 -17.14 7.33 -18.72
CA LEU A 139 -16.96 6.28 -17.73
C LEU A 139 -17.44 4.95 -18.30
N VAL A 140 -16.58 3.94 -18.41
CA VAL A 140 -17.03 2.58 -18.75
C VAL A 140 -17.95 2.07 -17.62
N ASN A 141 -19.19 1.70 -17.96
CA ASN A 141 -20.24 1.31 -17.02
C ASN A 141 -20.45 -0.22 -16.99
N GLU A 142 -19.36 -0.97 -17.07
CA GLU A 142 -19.39 -2.44 -17.05
C GLU A 142 -18.48 -3.01 -15.98
N ILE A 143 -18.83 -4.18 -15.46
CA ILE A 143 -17.98 -4.95 -14.55
C ILE A 143 -17.60 -6.22 -15.30
N PRO A 144 -16.31 -6.52 -15.52
CA PRO A 144 -15.88 -7.68 -16.28
C PRO A 144 -16.14 -8.95 -15.47
N ARG A 145 -17.27 -9.62 -15.74
CA ARG A 145 -17.66 -10.88 -15.11
C ARG A 145 -17.26 -12.02 -16.02
N VAL A 146 -16.62 -13.02 -15.45
CA VAL A 146 -16.13 -14.20 -16.19
C VAL A 146 -16.53 -15.48 -15.45
N ILE A 147 -16.74 -16.54 -16.21
CA ILE A 147 -16.84 -17.90 -15.69
C ILE A 147 -15.42 -18.33 -15.29
N GLU A 148 -15.20 -18.69 -14.02
CA GLU A 148 -13.86 -18.94 -13.49
C GLU A 148 -13.09 -20.09 -14.17
N PRO A 149 -13.69 -21.28 -14.44
CA PRO A 149 -13.00 -22.34 -15.18
C PRO A 149 -12.72 -21.96 -16.64
N VAL A 150 -13.66 -21.30 -17.33
CA VAL A 150 -13.49 -20.83 -18.71
C VAL A 150 -12.35 -19.83 -18.81
N PHE A 151 -12.29 -18.86 -17.90
CA PHE A 151 -11.23 -17.85 -17.89
C PHE A 151 -9.85 -18.45 -17.60
N HIS A 152 -9.77 -19.51 -16.78
CA HIS A 152 -8.52 -20.26 -16.61
C HIS A 152 -8.11 -20.97 -17.91
N ALA A 153 -9.06 -21.64 -18.57
CA ALA A 153 -8.81 -22.34 -19.83
C ALA A 153 -8.34 -21.38 -20.92
N GLN A 154 -9.04 -20.25 -21.12
CA GLN A 154 -8.63 -19.20 -22.07
C GLN A 154 -7.20 -18.73 -21.82
N TRP A 155 -6.83 -18.42 -20.57
CA TRP A 155 -5.45 -18.01 -20.27
C TRP A 155 -4.42 -19.14 -20.39
N ALA A 156 -4.83 -20.39 -20.22
CA ALA A 156 -3.96 -21.55 -20.41
C ALA A 156 -3.72 -21.84 -21.89
N THR A 157 -4.73 -21.71 -22.75
CA THR A 157 -4.53 -21.78 -24.21
C THR A 157 -3.63 -20.63 -24.68
N MET A 158 -3.80 -19.41 -24.13
CA MET A 158 -2.87 -18.30 -24.39
C MET A 158 -1.43 -18.64 -23.99
N TRP A 159 -1.23 -19.34 -22.87
CA TRP A 159 0.09 -19.77 -22.44
C TRP A 159 0.74 -20.73 -23.45
N VAL A 160 -0.03 -21.68 -23.98
CA VAL A 160 0.45 -22.64 -25.00
C VAL A 160 0.77 -21.91 -26.31
N CYS A 161 -0.15 -21.12 -26.85
CA CYS A 161 0.04 -20.38 -28.10
C CYS A 161 1.24 -19.44 -28.02
N MET A 162 1.37 -18.65 -26.95
CA MET A 162 2.50 -17.72 -26.80
C MET A 162 3.83 -18.46 -26.65
N ARG A 163 3.87 -19.64 -26.04
CA ARG A 163 5.11 -20.43 -25.93
C ARG A 163 5.50 -21.03 -27.27
N ARG A 164 4.54 -21.59 -28.00
CA ARG A 164 4.74 -22.12 -29.36
C ARG A 164 5.24 -21.03 -30.29
N GLU A 165 4.52 -19.90 -30.34
CA GLU A 165 4.91 -18.75 -31.17
C GLU A 165 6.31 -18.23 -30.84
N LYS A 166 6.67 -18.17 -29.55
CA LYS A 166 8.01 -17.75 -29.15
C LYS A 166 9.10 -18.76 -29.53
N SER A 167 8.79 -20.05 -29.52
CA SER A 167 9.71 -21.11 -29.95
C SER A 167 9.94 -21.05 -31.46
N ASP A 168 8.85 -20.88 -32.21
CA ASP A 168 8.85 -21.00 -33.67
C ASP A 168 9.37 -19.71 -34.33
N ARG A 169 9.11 -18.54 -33.74
CA ARG A 169 9.54 -17.25 -34.29
C ARG A 169 11.03 -16.99 -34.07
N ARG A 170 11.80 -16.93 -35.17
CA ARG A 170 13.26 -16.63 -35.16
C ARG A 170 13.62 -15.31 -34.49
N HIS A 171 12.88 -14.23 -34.76
CA HIS A 171 13.12 -12.90 -34.19
C HIS A 171 11.83 -12.26 -33.71
N PHE A 172 11.63 -12.23 -32.40
CA PHE A 172 10.52 -11.51 -31.78
C PHE A 172 10.90 -10.05 -31.52
N LYS A 173 10.38 -9.12 -32.33
CA LYS A 173 10.59 -7.67 -32.14
C LYS A 173 9.54 -7.11 -31.18
N ARG A 174 9.96 -6.61 -30.01
CA ARG A 174 9.06 -5.92 -29.08
C ARG A 174 8.67 -4.54 -29.63
N MET A 175 7.43 -4.13 -29.38
CA MET A 175 6.96 -2.77 -29.69
C MET A 175 7.77 -1.68 -28.97
N ARG A 176 7.88 -0.49 -29.58
CA ARG A 176 8.58 0.65 -28.98
C ARG A 176 7.68 1.35 -27.95
N PHE A 177 8.27 1.82 -26.85
CA PHE A 177 7.60 2.67 -25.87
C PHE A 177 8.32 4.03 -25.73
N PRO A 178 7.59 5.16 -25.73
CA PRO A 178 6.16 5.30 -26.05
C PRO A 178 5.86 4.92 -27.53
N PRO A 179 4.63 4.48 -27.85
CA PRO A 179 4.29 4.06 -29.22
C PRO A 179 4.17 5.22 -30.21
N PHE A 180 3.63 6.36 -29.77
CA PHE A 180 3.53 7.61 -30.54
C PHE A 180 4.49 8.67 -29.98
N ASP A 181 4.83 9.66 -30.81
CA ASP A 181 5.73 10.75 -30.41
C ASP A 181 5.07 11.72 -29.40
N ASP A 182 5.88 12.49 -28.67
CA ASP A 182 5.42 13.41 -27.63
C ASP A 182 4.52 14.54 -28.18
N GLU A 183 4.80 15.01 -29.40
CA GLU A 183 4.12 16.14 -30.05
C GLU A 183 2.97 15.71 -30.97
N GLU A 184 2.80 14.40 -31.21
CA GLU A 184 1.76 13.86 -32.08
C GLU A 184 0.39 13.91 -31.37
N PRO A 185 -0.64 14.57 -31.95
CA PRO A 185 -1.96 14.62 -31.34
C PRO A 185 -2.59 13.21 -31.31
N PRO A 186 -3.44 12.90 -30.31
CA PRO A 186 -4.15 11.63 -30.28
C PRO A 186 -4.98 11.43 -31.54
N LEU A 187 -4.82 10.25 -32.17
CA LEU A 187 -5.56 9.87 -33.36
C LEU A 187 -7.08 9.90 -33.14
N SER A 188 -7.82 10.27 -34.18
CA SER A 188 -9.27 10.17 -34.20
C SER A 188 -9.68 8.74 -34.55
N TRP A 189 -10.54 8.12 -33.74
CA TRP A 189 -11.02 6.77 -33.98
C TRP A 189 -11.83 6.66 -35.28
N SER A 190 -12.73 7.62 -35.55
CA SER A 190 -13.62 7.60 -36.74
C SER A 190 -12.90 7.83 -38.07
N GLU A 191 -11.68 8.37 -38.05
CA GLU A 191 -10.93 8.68 -39.26
C GLU A 191 -9.85 7.63 -39.56
N ASN A 192 -9.35 6.94 -38.53
CA ASN A 192 -8.17 6.08 -38.66
C ASN A 192 -8.42 4.62 -38.26
N ILE A 193 -9.46 4.31 -37.48
CA ILE A 193 -9.66 2.99 -36.86
C ILE A 193 -11.00 2.35 -37.25
N GLU A 194 -12.05 3.15 -37.44
CA GLU A 194 -13.42 2.66 -37.73
C GLU A 194 -13.48 1.74 -38.96
N ASP A 195 -12.82 2.11 -40.05
CA ASP A 195 -12.84 1.36 -41.31
C ASP A 195 -11.74 0.29 -41.41
N VAL A 196 -10.91 0.12 -40.39
CA VAL A 196 -9.78 -0.83 -40.41
C VAL A 196 -10.20 -2.12 -39.71
N GLU A 197 -10.18 -3.23 -40.47
CA GLU A 197 -10.41 -4.56 -39.90
C GLU A 197 -9.28 -4.93 -38.93
N PRO A 198 -9.60 -5.33 -37.68
CA PRO A 198 -8.60 -5.75 -36.71
C PRO A 198 -7.84 -6.99 -37.20
N LEU A 199 -6.54 -7.06 -36.88
CA LEU A 199 -5.74 -8.28 -37.05
C LEU A 199 -6.30 -9.43 -36.20
N GLU A 200 -6.05 -10.66 -36.64
CA GLU A 200 -6.48 -11.86 -35.92
C GLU A 200 -5.96 -11.85 -34.46
N PRO A 201 -6.84 -12.12 -33.47
CA PRO A 201 -6.43 -12.22 -32.08
C PRO A 201 -5.66 -13.53 -31.82
N ILE A 202 -5.15 -13.70 -30.60
CA ILE A 202 -4.51 -14.97 -30.23
C ILE A 202 -5.60 -15.98 -29.93
N GLN A 203 -5.78 -16.97 -30.80
CA GLN A 203 -6.67 -18.11 -30.58
C GLN A 203 -5.88 -19.41 -30.83
N MET A 204 -6.18 -20.44 -30.05
CA MET A 204 -5.62 -21.78 -30.29
C MET A 204 -6.56 -22.50 -31.24
N GLU A 205 -6.01 -23.14 -32.27
CA GLU A 205 -6.75 -24.13 -33.07
C GLU A 205 -7.20 -25.27 -32.15
N LEU A 206 -8.51 -25.37 -31.94
CA LEU A 206 -9.14 -26.41 -31.13
C LEU A 206 -9.46 -27.61 -32.02
N ASP A 207 -9.48 -28.81 -31.43
CA ASP A 207 -9.87 -30.02 -32.16
C ASP A 207 -11.40 -30.17 -32.20
N GLU A 208 -11.98 -30.32 -33.40
CA GLU A 208 -13.43 -30.40 -33.58
C GLU A 208 -14.09 -31.58 -32.86
N ASN A 209 -13.34 -32.67 -32.63
CA ASN A 209 -13.84 -33.87 -31.98
C ASN A 209 -13.54 -33.87 -30.47
N GLU A 210 -12.29 -33.61 -30.08
CA GLU A 210 -11.89 -33.66 -28.66
C GLU A 210 -12.33 -32.42 -27.85
N ASP A 211 -12.38 -31.25 -28.50
CA ASP A 211 -12.79 -29.99 -27.89
C ASP A 211 -14.25 -29.62 -28.23
N ALA A 212 -15.01 -30.51 -28.86
CA ALA A 212 -16.40 -30.30 -29.28
C ALA A 212 -17.29 -29.58 -28.24
N PRO A 213 -17.23 -29.91 -26.92
CA PRO A 213 -18.08 -29.26 -25.92
C PRO A 213 -17.84 -27.75 -25.72
N VAL A 214 -16.66 -27.24 -26.13
CA VAL A 214 -16.24 -25.83 -25.93
C VAL A 214 -15.88 -25.11 -27.24
N TYR A 215 -15.76 -25.84 -28.35
CA TYR A 215 -15.26 -25.37 -29.64
C TYR A 215 -15.88 -24.05 -30.10
N GLU A 216 -17.21 -23.95 -30.09
CA GLU A 216 -17.95 -22.82 -30.66
C GLU A 216 -17.86 -21.51 -29.86
N TRP A 217 -17.72 -21.59 -28.53
CA TRP A 217 -17.97 -20.45 -27.64
C TRP A 217 -16.77 -20.07 -26.76
N LEU A 218 -15.67 -20.83 -26.79
CA LEU A 218 -14.54 -20.64 -25.86
C LEU A 218 -13.94 -19.24 -25.92
N TYR A 219 -13.85 -18.63 -27.09
CA TYR A 219 -13.19 -17.33 -27.31
C TYR A 219 -14.15 -16.13 -27.38
N ASP A 220 -15.44 -16.34 -27.11
CA ASP A 220 -16.41 -15.25 -27.01
C ASP A 220 -16.09 -14.28 -25.87
N HIS A 221 -16.47 -13.02 -26.03
CA HIS A 221 -16.35 -12.01 -24.96
C HIS A 221 -17.13 -12.41 -23.69
N ARG A 222 -18.36 -12.91 -23.88
CA ARG A 222 -19.22 -13.46 -22.82
C ARG A 222 -19.74 -14.82 -23.25
N PRO A 223 -18.97 -15.89 -23.00
CA PRO A 223 -19.35 -17.22 -23.41
C PRO A 223 -20.72 -17.62 -22.90
N LEU A 224 -21.48 -18.34 -23.73
CA LEU A 224 -22.75 -18.98 -23.37
C LEU A 224 -23.89 -18.00 -23.01
N LEU A 225 -23.81 -16.71 -23.37
CA LEU A 225 -24.76 -15.67 -22.95
C LEU A 225 -26.23 -16.00 -23.28
N ASP A 226 -26.47 -16.56 -24.46
CA ASP A 226 -27.81 -16.88 -25.00
C ASP A 226 -28.26 -18.32 -24.72
N THR A 227 -27.51 -19.05 -23.88
CA THR A 227 -27.76 -20.47 -23.56
C THR A 227 -28.32 -20.65 -22.14
N PRO A 228 -28.94 -21.80 -21.81
CA PRO A 228 -29.43 -22.08 -20.45
C PRO A 228 -28.31 -22.25 -19.40
N HIS A 229 -27.04 -22.33 -19.82
CA HIS A 229 -25.90 -22.46 -18.92
C HIS A 229 -25.66 -21.21 -18.06
N VAL A 230 -26.25 -20.06 -18.44
CA VAL A 230 -26.15 -18.81 -17.69
C VAL A 230 -27.52 -18.18 -17.43
N ASN A 231 -27.61 -17.33 -16.41
CA ASN A 231 -28.87 -16.73 -15.97
C ASN A 231 -29.36 -15.54 -16.85
N GLY A 232 -28.91 -15.45 -18.10
CA GLY A 232 -29.20 -14.36 -19.05
C GLY A 232 -28.26 -13.15 -19.00
N PRO A 233 -28.64 -11.99 -19.57
CA PRO A 233 -27.76 -10.83 -19.81
C PRO A 233 -27.10 -10.21 -18.58
N SER A 234 -27.60 -10.53 -17.38
CA SER A 234 -26.99 -10.09 -16.13
C SER A 234 -25.66 -10.79 -15.82
N TYR A 235 -25.44 -11.98 -16.39
CA TYR A 235 -24.21 -12.78 -16.36
C TYR A 235 -23.62 -12.94 -14.94
N LYS A 236 -24.38 -13.58 -14.04
CA LYS A 236 -24.02 -13.71 -12.60
C LYS A 236 -23.87 -15.13 -12.09
N GLN A 237 -24.52 -16.10 -12.72
CA GLN A 237 -24.48 -17.51 -12.34
C GLN A 237 -24.20 -18.34 -13.58
N TRP A 238 -23.50 -19.46 -13.39
CA TRP A 238 -23.15 -20.41 -14.43
C TRP A 238 -23.40 -21.85 -13.95
N ASN A 239 -23.72 -22.73 -14.90
CA ASN A 239 -23.90 -24.16 -14.70
C ASN A 239 -23.43 -24.91 -15.95
N LEU A 240 -22.38 -25.71 -15.83
CA LEU A 240 -21.73 -26.43 -16.94
C LEU A 240 -21.93 -27.95 -16.81
N THR A 241 -21.90 -28.63 -17.96
CA THR A 241 -21.94 -30.11 -18.02
C THR A 241 -20.59 -30.71 -17.65
N LEU A 242 -20.57 -32.02 -17.35
CA LEU A 242 -19.33 -32.73 -17.03
C LEU A 242 -18.34 -32.75 -18.22
N PRO A 243 -18.77 -33.02 -19.47
CA PRO A 243 -17.88 -32.94 -20.63
C PRO A 243 -17.26 -31.54 -20.81
N GLN A 244 -18.07 -30.47 -20.69
CA GLN A 244 -17.57 -29.10 -20.75
C GLN A 244 -16.49 -28.85 -19.69
N MET A 245 -16.73 -29.29 -18.44
CA MET A 245 -15.77 -29.14 -17.35
C MET A 245 -14.48 -29.96 -17.56
N ALA A 246 -14.60 -31.17 -18.09
CA ALA A 246 -13.47 -32.06 -18.38
C ALA A 246 -12.56 -31.44 -19.46
N THR A 247 -13.15 -30.96 -20.56
CA THR A 247 -12.41 -30.28 -21.64
C THR A 247 -11.73 -29.02 -21.11
N LEU A 248 -12.43 -28.17 -20.35
CA LEU A 248 -11.83 -26.96 -19.75
C LEU A 248 -10.68 -27.28 -18.78
N TYR A 249 -10.81 -28.37 -18.00
CA TYR A 249 -9.76 -28.82 -17.09
C TYR A 249 -8.52 -29.31 -17.85
N ARG A 250 -8.71 -30.11 -18.92
CA ARG A 250 -7.62 -30.56 -19.81
C ARG A 250 -6.89 -29.38 -20.44
N LEU A 251 -7.61 -28.43 -21.04
CA LEU A 251 -7.04 -27.21 -21.63
C LEU A 251 -6.27 -26.35 -20.60
N SER A 252 -6.68 -26.39 -19.33
CA SER A 252 -6.09 -25.59 -18.25
C SER A 252 -4.82 -26.18 -17.64
N HIS A 253 -4.46 -27.41 -17.98
CA HIS A 253 -3.47 -28.20 -17.24
C HIS A 253 -2.10 -27.49 -17.07
N GLN A 254 -1.64 -26.74 -18.07
CA GLN A 254 -0.36 -26.01 -18.04
C GLN A 254 -0.25 -24.96 -16.92
N LEU A 255 -1.38 -24.39 -16.48
CA LEU A 255 -1.41 -23.39 -15.41
C LEU A 255 -1.75 -24.00 -14.04
N LEU A 256 -2.26 -25.22 -14.02
CA LEU A 256 -2.64 -25.89 -12.78
C LEU A 256 -1.43 -26.51 -12.08
N SER A 257 -1.68 -26.91 -10.84
CA SER A 257 -0.74 -27.68 -10.04
C SER A 257 -1.06 -29.16 -10.19
N ASP A 258 -0.04 -29.99 -10.20
CA ASP A 258 -0.16 -31.44 -10.15
C ASP A 258 -0.28 -31.95 -8.70
N VAL A 259 -0.14 -31.06 -7.71
CA VAL A 259 -0.26 -31.40 -6.29
C VAL A 259 -1.74 -31.56 -5.93
N VAL A 260 -2.17 -32.82 -5.77
CA VAL A 260 -3.52 -33.19 -5.33
C VAL A 260 -3.59 -33.31 -3.80
N ASP A 261 -2.57 -33.92 -3.17
CA ASP A 261 -2.56 -34.19 -1.72
C ASP A 261 -2.25 -32.92 -0.91
N PRO A 262 -3.15 -32.45 -0.02
CA PRO A 262 -2.90 -31.34 0.89
C PRO A 262 -1.67 -31.52 1.81
N ASN A 263 -1.24 -32.77 2.08
CA ASN A 263 -0.07 -33.06 2.89
C ASN A 263 1.23 -32.44 2.35
N TYR A 264 1.29 -32.13 1.05
CA TYR A 264 2.42 -31.40 0.45
C TYR A 264 2.70 -30.05 1.16
N PHE A 265 1.65 -29.39 1.66
CA PHE A 265 1.76 -28.10 2.35
C PHE A 265 2.03 -28.22 3.85
N HIS A 266 2.37 -29.42 4.36
CA HIS A 266 2.81 -29.58 5.75
C HIS A 266 3.98 -28.63 6.03
N MET A 267 3.87 -27.83 7.10
CA MET A 267 4.81 -26.75 7.46
C MET A 267 4.95 -25.59 6.44
N PHE A 268 4.19 -25.63 5.35
CA PHE A 268 4.16 -24.62 4.29
C PHE A 268 2.74 -24.06 4.07
N ASP A 269 1.90 -24.18 5.10
CA ASP A 269 0.54 -23.66 5.15
C ASP A 269 0.48 -22.28 5.83
N LEU A 270 -0.71 -21.65 5.79
CA LEU A 270 -0.90 -20.33 6.38
C LEU A 270 -0.61 -20.33 7.89
N ASN A 271 -1.06 -21.35 8.64
CA ASN A 271 -0.90 -21.37 10.09
C ASN A 271 0.57 -21.48 10.49
N SER A 272 1.35 -22.31 9.79
CA SER A 272 2.80 -22.40 10.00
C SER A 272 3.51 -21.07 9.75
N PHE A 273 3.14 -20.33 8.70
CA PHE A 273 3.72 -19.01 8.44
C PHE A 273 3.32 -17.96 9.49
N LEU A 274 2.09 -18.02 10.02
CA LEU A 274 1.64 -17.13 11.09
C LEU A 274 2.43 -17.39 12.38
N THR A 275 2.66 -18.66 12.71
CA THR A 275 3.47 -19.08 13.86
C THR A 275 4.93 -18.69 13.69
N ALA A 276 5.52 -18.94 12.51
CA ALA A 276 6.88 -18.51 12.20
C ALA A 276 7.07 -16.99 12.36
N LYS A 277 6.08 -16.20 11.89
CA LYS A 277 6.07 -14.75 12.08
C LYS A 277 5.97 -14.35 13.57
N ALA A 278 5.13 -15.02 14.34
CA ALA A 278 4.92 -14.71 15.76
C ALA A 278 6.19 -14.98 16.59
N LEU A 279 6.87 -16.09 16.29
CA LEU A 279 8.11 -16.53 16.95
C LEU A 279 9.38 -15.86 16.42
N ASN A 280 9.29 -15.03 15.37
CA ASN A 280 10.44 -14.43 14.67
C ASN A 280 11.43 -15.49 14.13
N VAL A 281 10.91 -16.61 13.63
CA VAL A 281 11.68 -17.67 12.96
C VAL A 281 11.31 -17.74 11.47
N ALA A 282 12.15 -18.39 10.67
CA ALA A 282 11.93 -18.53 9.24
C ALA A 282 12.01 -20.00 8.83
N ILE A 283 10.96 -20.47 8.16
CA ILE A 283 10.92 -21.80 7.54
C ILE A 283 11.76 -21.76 6.26
N PRO A 284 12.58 -22.79 5.96
CA PRO A 284 13.27 -22.89 4.68
C PRO A 284 12.30 -22.70 3.50
N GLY A 285 12.68 -21.88 2.51
CA GLY A 285 11.79 -21.53 1.39
C GLY A 285 10.63 -20.56 1.72
N GLY A 286 10.32 -20.35 3.00
CA GLY A 286 9.25 -19.48 3.47
C GLY A 286 9.61 -18.00 3.59
N PRO A 287 8.61 -17.14 3.91
CA PRO A 287 8.80 -15.70 4.06
C PRO A 287 9.47 -15.32 5.40
N ARG A 288 10.22 -14.21 5.39
CA ARG A 288 10.81 -13.59 6.60
C ARG A 288 10.08 -12.32 7.00
N PHE A 289 9.88 -12.10 8.31
CA PHE A 289 9.16 -10.95 8.85
C PHE A 289 10.00 -10.15 9.85
N GLU A 290 9.49 -8.98 10.20
CA GLU A 290 10.00 -8.23 11.37
C GLU A 290 9.50 -8.92 12.65
N PRO A 291 10.30 -8.92 13.73
CA PRO A 291 9.86 -9.44 15.03
C PRO A 291 8.57 -8.75 15.47
N LEU A 292 7.57 -9.55 15.85
CA LEU A 292 6.30 -9.05 16.37
C LEU A 292 6.49 -8.41 17.75
N TYR A 293 7.31 -9.04 18.59
CA TYR A 293 7.67 -8.59 19.91
C TYR A 293 9.18 -8.26 19.93
N LYS A 294 9.53 -7.08 20.45
CA LYS A 294 10.90 -6.54 20.58
C LYS A 294 11.23 -6.18 22.03
N ASP A 295 10.46 -6.76 22.95
CA ASP A 295 10.45 -6.44 24.38
C ASP A 295 11.53 -7.20 25.17
N ILE A 296 12.01 -8.32 24.64
CA ILE A 296 13.07 -9.12 25.24
C ILE A 296 14.35 -8.90 24.44
N ASP A 297 15.37 -8.34 25.07
CA ASP A 297 16.73 -8.43 24.56
C ASP A 297 17.25 -9.84 24.88
N PRO A 298 17.72 -10.62 23.89
CA PRO A 298 18.34 -11.93 24.16
C PRO A 298 19.48 -11.87 25.18
N ASN A 299 20.11 -10.71 25.37
CA ASN A 299 21.16 -10.52 26.37
C ASN A 299 20.63 -10.28 27.79
N ASP A 300 19.34 -9.95 27.92
CA ASP A 300 18.66 -9.72 29.19
C ASP A 300 17.85 -10.97 29.64
N GLU A 301 18.02 -12.13 28.98
CA GLU A 301 17.44 -13.39 29.48
C GLU A 301 18.11 -13.80 30.79
N ASP A 302 17.31 -13.90 31.85
CA ASP A 302 17.79 -14.32 33.17
C ASP A 302 18.44 -15.72 33.08
N PHE A 303 19.72 -15.80 33.43
CA PHE A 303 20.43 -17.08 33.54
C PHE A 303 19.84 -17.86 34.71
N SER A 304 18.89 -18.74 34.40
CA SER A 304 18.22 -19.60 35.37
C SER A 304 18.87 -20.99 35.42
N GLU A 305 18.71 -21.66 36.54
CA GLU A 305 19.13 -23.05 36.76
C GLU A 305 18.51 -24.01 35.72
N PHE A 306 17.37 -23.66 35.14
CA PHE A 306 16.69 -24.44 34.11
C PHE A 306 17.41 -24.44 32.76
N ASN A 307 18.10 -23.34 32.41
CA ASN A 307 18.83 -23.20 31.14
C ASN A 307 20.33 -23.52 31.29
N ALA A 308 20.75 -24.07 32.44
CA ALA A 308 22.14 -24.39 32.71
C ALA A 308 22.62 -25.55 31.82
N ILE A 309 23.76 -25.36 31.15
CA ILE A 309 24.27 -26.25 30.09
C ILE A 309 24.58 -27.66 30.63
N ASP A 310 25.00 -27.78 31.89
CA ASP A 310 25.32 -29.03 32.59
C ASP A 310 24.09 -29.93 32.83
N ARG A 311 22.88 -29.36 32.81
CA ARG A 311 21.62 -30.08 33.07
C ARG A 311 20.86 -30.48 31.82
N ILE A 312 21.28 -30.01 30.65
CA ILE A 312 20.61 -30.27 29.37
C ILE A 312 21.35 -31.36 28.60
N ILE A 313 20.65 -32.45 28.26
CA ILE A 313 21.20 -33.52 27.43
C ILE A 313 21.04 -33.16 25.94
N PHE A 314 22.13 -32.73 25.29
CA PHE A 314 22.14 -32.43 23.86
C PHE A 314 22.32 -33.69 23.00
N ARG A 315 21.23 -34.39 22.68
CA ARG A 315 21.24 -35.53 21.73
C ARG A 315 21.03 -35.11 20.28
N ALA A 316 20.04 -34.25 20.04
CA ALA A 316 19.70 -33.74 18.72
C ALA A 316 19.42 -32.23 18.82
N PRO A 317 19.87 -31.43 17.84
CA PRO A 317 19.60 -30.00 17.85
C PRO A 317 18.11 -29.72 17.61
N ILE A 318 17.53 -28.85 18.43
CA ILE A 318 16.16 -28.38 18.21
C ILE A 318 16.14 -27.49 16.97
N ARG A 319 15.54 -27.99 15.90
CA ARG A 319 15.42 -27.27 14.62
C ARG A 319 14.30 -26.23 14.66
N THR A 320 14.37 -25.26 13.75
CA THR A 320 13.32 -24.24 13.56
C THR A 320 11.96 -24.84 13.21
N GLU A 321 11.97 -25.96 12.51
CA GLU A 321 10.79 -26.70 12.09
C GLU A 321 10.05 -27.24 13.32
N TYR A 322 10.76 -27.84 14.29
CA TYR A 322 10.14 -28.32 15.53
C TYR A 322 9.49 -27.19 16.33
N ARG A 323 10.15 -26.02 16.34
CA ARG A 323 9.64 -24.82 17.01
C ARG A 323 8.36 -24.27 16.36
N VAL A 324 8.14 -24.51 15.08
CA VAL A 324 6.92 -24.06 14.37
C VAL A 324 5.82 -25.12 14.41
N GLU A 325 6.19 -26.40 14.31
CA GLU A 325 5.25 -27.53 14.31
C GLU A 325 4.63 -27.75 15.69
N PHE A 326 5.45 -27.72 16.73
CA PHE A 326 5.03 -27.87 18.12
C PHE A 326 5.37 -26.58 18.91
N PRO A 327 4.64 -25.48 18.64
CA PRO A 327 5.04 -24.15 19.11
C PRO A 327 4.97 -23.99 20.62
N PHE A 328 4.10 -24.75 21.31
CA PHE A 328 3.96 -24.72 22.76
C PHE A 328 5.00 -25.56 23.50
N LEU A 329 5.67 -26.50 22.81
CA LEU A 329 6.63 -27.42 23.43
C LEU A 329 8.06 -26.87 23.38
N TYR A 330 8.49 -26.37 22.21
CA TYR A 330 9.88 -25.99 21.96
C TYR A 330 10.17 -24.48 22.03
N ASN A 331 9.23 -23.67 22.51
CA ASN A 331 9.44 -22.22 22.66
C ASN A 331 9.10 -21.72 24.06
N THR A 332 9.91 -20.78 24.52
CA THR A 332 9.58 -19.91 25.64
C THR A 332 8.61 -18.82 25.16
N LEU A 333 7.55 -18.57 25.95
CA LEU A 333 6.56 -17.50 25.69
C LEU A 333 5.91 -17.54 24.28
N PRO A 334 5.22 -18.63 23.89
CA PRO A 334 4.54 -18.74 22.60
C PRO A 334 3.32 -17.80 22.52
N ARG A 335 3.56 -16.53 22.12
CA ARG A 335 2.54 -15.48 22.01
C ARG A 335 2.01 -15.36 20.58
N SER A 336 0.68 -15.27 20.42
CA SER A 336 0.01 -15.14 19.12
C SER A 336 0.32 -16.24 18.10
N VAL A 337 0.73 -17.42 18.56
CA VAL A 337 0.98 -18.60 17.71
C VAL A 337 -0.34 -19.25 17.27
N LYS A 338 -0.29 -20.01 16.17
CA LYS A 338 -1.39 -20.80 15.63
C LYS A 338 -0.98 -22.27 15.51
N VAL A 339 -1.88 -23.18 15.85
CA VAL A 339 -1.67 -24.61 15.65
C VAL A 339 -1.94 -24.92 14.18
N SER A 340 -0.96 -25.55 13.51
CA SER A 340 -1.11 -26.06 12.14
C SER A 340 -1.86 -27.39 12.14
N TRP A 341 -2.44 -27.74 11.00
CA TRP A 341 -3.03 -29.07 10.81
C TRP A 341 -1.91 -30.11 10.70
N TYR A 342 -2.03 -31.24 11.40
CA TYR A 342 -0.95 -32.22 11.51
C TYR A 342 -0.77 -33.04 10.23
N SER A 343 -1.81 -33.79 9.82
CA SER A 343 -1.76 -34.68 8.65
C SER A 343 -3.17 -34.97 8.12
N HIS A 344 -3.30 -35.11 6.80
CA HIS A 344 -4.49 -35.59 6.11
C HIS A 344 -4.30 -37.06 5.68
N PRO A 345 -5.37 -37.86 5.51
CA PRO A 345 -5.26 -39.16 4.86
C PRO A 345 -4.59 -39.03 3.49
N GLN A 346 -3.62 -39.90 3.20
CA GLN A 346 -2.88 -39.85 1.93
C GLN A 346 -3.82 -40.12 0.75
N VAL A 347 -3.81 -39.22 -0.23
CA VAL A 347 -4.60 -39.38 -1.45
C VAL A 347 -3.84 -40.27 -2.42
N VAL A 348 -4.36 -41.48 -2.64
CA VAL A 348 -3.81 -42.49 -3.56
C VAL A 348 -4.59 -42.55 -4.86
N TYR A 349 -4.73 -41.40 -5.52
CA TYR A 349 -5.40 -41.30 -6.83
C TYR A 349 -4.39 -41.55 -7.97
N ALA A 350 -4.57 -42.63 -8.71
CA ALA A 350 -3.83 -42.90 -9.94
C ALA A 350 -4.52 -42.21 -11.12
N ARG A 351 -3.80 -41.31 -11.79
CA ARG A 351 -4.33 -40.61 -12.97
C ARG A 351 -4.08 -41.45 -14.21
N THR A 352 -5.13 -41.61 -15.00
CA THR A 352 -5.10 -42.29 -16.29
C THR A 352 -4.82 -41.28 -17.40
N ASP A 353 -3.70 -41.42 -18.11
CA ASP A 353 -3.36 -40.54 -19.23
C ASP A 353 -3.77 -41.15 -20.59
N ASP A 354 -4.01 -42.47 -20.65
CA ASP A 354 -4.47 -43.16 -21.87
C ASP A 354 -6.00 -43.34 -21.85
N PRO A 355 -6.74 -42.68 -22.77
CA PRO A 355 -8.19 -42.79 -22.86
C PRO A 355 -8.69 -44.14 -23.39
N ASN A 356 -7.80 -44.99 -23.93
CA ASN A 356 -8.18 -46.32 -24.42
C ASN A 356 -8.36 -47.35 -23.29
N LEU A 357 -7.87 -47.04 -22.09
CA LEU A 357 -8.02 -47.92 -20.93
C LEU A 357 -9.44 -47.78 -20.31
N PRO A 358 -10.00 -48.86 -19.73
CA PRO A 358 -11.28 -48.79 -19.03
C PRO A 358 -11.24 -47.76 -17.90
N ALA A 359 -12.39 -47.20 -17.51
CA ALA A 359 -12.45 -46.25 -16.38
C ALA A 359 -12.03 -46.91 -15.05
N PHE A 360 -12.40 -48.19 -14.86
CA PHE A 360 -11.99 -48.99 -13.72
C PHE A 360 -11.08 -50.12 -14.20
N TYR A 361 -9.79 -50.03 -13.90
CA TYR A 361 -8.83 -51.08 -14.16
C TYR A 361 -7.76 -51.15 -13.08
N PHE A 362 -7.06 -52.27 -13.02
CA PHE A 362 -5.96 -52.47 -12.09
C PHE A 362 -4.68 -51.84 -12.65
N ASP A 363 -4.40 -50.60 -12.24
CA ASP A 363 -3.23 -49.84 -12.68
C ASP A 363 -1.92 -50.54 -12.25
N PRO A 364 -0.89 -50.60 -13.12
CA PRO A 364 0.41 -51.19 -12.78
C PRO A 364 1.12 -50.58 -11.55
N ILE A 365 0.77 -49.36 -11.16
CA ILE A 365 1.29 -48.68 -9.96
C ILE A 365 0.71 -49.32 -8.69
N ILE A 366 -0.46 -49.96 -8.77
CA ILE A 366 -1.11 -50.60 -7.62
C ILE A 366 -0.42 -51.93 -7.32
N ASN A 367 -0.03 -52.11 -6.06
CA ASN A 367 0.59 -53.35 -5.61
C ASN A 367 -0.36 -54.54 -5.81
N PRO A 368 0.06 -55.63 -6.48
CA PRO A 368 -0.79 -56.79 -6.69
C PRO A 368 -1.18 -57.44 -5.36
N ILE A 369 -2.44 -57.80 -5.24
CA ILE A 369 -2.95 -58.50 -4.06
C ILE A 369 -2.48 -59.96 -4.14
N SER A 370 -1.61 -60.38 -3.22
CA SER A 370 -1.16 -61.77 -3.17
C SER A 370 -2.28 -62.68 -2.66
N SER A 371 -2.52 -63.80 -3.35
CA SER A 371 -3.43 -64.86 -2.87
C SER A 371 -3.06 -65.39 -1.49
N ARG A 372 -1.78 -65.33 -1.08
CA ARG A 372 -1.32 -65.70 0.27
C ARG A 372 -1.85 -64.80 1.39
N SER A 373 -2.20 -63.55 1.06
CA SER A 373 -2.76 -62.56 2.00
C SER A 373 -4.29 -62.57 2.03
N VAL A 374 -4.95 -63.01 0.96
CA VAL A 374 -6.42 -63.13 0.84
C VAL A 374 -6.91 -64.53 1.25
N ALA A 375 -6.02 -65.53 1.23
CA ALA A 375 -6.31 -66.84 1.81
C ALA A 375 -6.73 -66.64 3.28
N PRO A 376 -7.96 -67.04 3.67
CA PRO A 376 -8.47 -66.78 5.01
C PRO A 376 -7.57 -67.49 6.01
N LYS A 377 -6.88 -66.70 6.86
CA LYS A 377 -5.84 -67.23 7.77
C LYS A 377 -6.38 -68.14 8.87
N ASN A 378 -7.69 -68.30 9.03
CA ASN A 378 -8.34 -69.14 10.04
C ASN A 378 -9.75 -69.59 9.61
N ILE A 379 -9.90 -70.13 8.40
CA ILE A 379 -11.18 -70.72 8.00
C ILE A 379 -10.87 -72.07 7.33
N THR A 380 -11.04 -73.17 8.07
CA THR A 380 -11.05 -74.54 7.53
C THR A 380 -12.36 -74.90 6.84
N VAL A 381 -13.35 -73.98 6.85
CA VAL A 381 -14.75 -74.17 6.43
C VAL A 381 -15.20 -72.87 5.76
N SER A 382 -15.30 -72.78 4.43
CA SER A 382 -15.63 -71.50 3.75
C SER A 382 -16.90 -70.85 4.33
N HIS A 383 -17.10 -69.53 4.16
CA HIS A 383 -18.33 -68.87 4.64
C HIS A 383 -19.60 -69.51 4.07
N GLU A 384 -19.49 -70.02 2.84
CA GLU A 384 -20.51 -70.84 2.17
C GLU A 384 -20.71 -72.16 2.92
N ASP A 385 -19.64 -72.88 3.27
CA ASP A 385 -19.71 -74.09 4.10
C ASP A 385 -20.23 -73.84 5.54
N GLU A 386 -20.09 -72.62 6.09
CA GLU A 386 -20.57 -72.24 7.44
C GLU A 386 -22.07 -71.95 7.44
N ILE A 387 -22.62 -71.43 6.33
CA ILE A 387 -24.04 -71.10 6.17
C ILE A 387 -24.84 -72.29 5.64
N PHE A 388 -24.28 -73.03 4.66
CA PHE A 388 -24.99 -74.08 3.94
C PHE A 388 -24.58 -75.50 4.37
N GLY A 389 -23.46 -75.65 5.10
CA GLY A 389 -22.89 -76.93 5.52
C GLY A 389 -21.75 -77.39 4.61
N GLN A 390 -20.79 -78.13 5.17
CA GLN A 390 -19.56 -78.54 4.47
C GLN A 390 -19.88 -79.39 3.23
N GLY A 391 -19.63 -78.84 2.04
CA GLY A 391 -19.90 -79.50 0.76
C GLY A 391 -21.37 -79.52 0.30
N ASN A 392 -22.25 -78.75 0.97
CA ASN A 392 -23.64 -78.59 0.55
C ASN A 392 -23.76 -77.28 -0.26
N ASN A 393 -23.38 -77.34 -1.53
CA ASN A 393 -23.53 -76.21 -2.46
C ASN A 393 -24.91 -76.18 -3.14
N GLU A 394 -25.81 -77.11 -2.81
CA GLU A 394 -27.10 -77.32 -3.47
C GLU A 394 -28.19 -77.61 -2.43
N ASP A 395 -28.55 -76.62 -1.60
CA ASP A 395 -29.92 -76.58 -1.11
C ASP A 395 -30.76 -75.85 -2.17
N ASP A 396 -31.32 -76.60 -3.12
CA ASP A 396 -32.29 -76.16 -4.15
C ASP A 396 -33.61 -75.59 -3.55
N GLU A 397 -33.67 -75.33 -2.24
CA GLU A 397 -34.88 -74.90 -1.53
C GLU A 397 -35.06 -73.37 -1.51
N PHE A 398 -34.01 -72.61 -1.84
CA PHE A 398 -34.04 -71.14 -1.89
C PHE A 398 -33.75 -70.60 -3.29
N GLU A 399 -34.81 -70.34 -4.06
CA GLU A 399 -34.74 -69.60 -5.32
C GLU A 399 -35.14 -68.14 -5.10
N LEU A 400 -34.38 -67.22 -5.68
CA LEU A 400 -34.83 -65.83 -5.77
C LEU A 400 -36.03 -65.77 -6.72
N PRO A 401 -37.08 -64.98 -6.42
CA PRO A 401 -38.19 -64.78 -7.34
C PRO A 401 -37.68 -64.32 -8.71
N GLU A 402 -38.32 -64.74 -9.80
CA GLU A 402 -37.93 -64.38 -11.19
C GLU A 402 -37.86 -62.86 -11.43
N GLU A 403 -38.55 -62.06 -10.60
CA GLU A 403 -38.53 -60.60 -10.63
C GLU A 403 -37.26 -59.97 -9.99
N VAL A 404 -36.41 -60.77 -9.34
CA VAL A 404 -35.24 -60.30 -8.61
C VAL A 404 -33.99 -60.41 -9.48
N GLU A 405 -33.66 -59.30 -10.11
CA GLU A 405 -32.39 -59.09 -10.81
C GLU A 405 -31.50 -58.07 -10.06
N PRO A 406 -30.19 -58.01 -10.35
CA PRO A 406 -29.34 -56.93 -9.85
C PRO A 406 -29.93 -55.56 -10.22
N PHE A 407 -29.97 -54.62 -9.27
CA PHE A 407 -30.64 -53.31 -9.42
C PHE A 407 -30.32 -52.50 -10.68
N PHE A 408 -29.17 -52.74 -11.33
CA PHE A 408 -28.71 -52.04 -12.53
C PHE A 408 -28.16 -53.02 -13.59
N ALA A 409 -28.79 -54.18 -13.75
CA ALA A 409 -28.35 -55.18 -14.72
C ALA A 409 -28.38 -54.67 -16.18
N ASP A 410 -29.29 -53.73 -16.49
CA ASP A 410 -29.45 -53.14 -17.82
C ASP A 410 -28.42 -52.03 -18.17
N GLU A 411 -27.66 -51.53 -17.18
CA GLU A 411 -26.78 -50.38 -17.34
C GLU A 411 -25.29 -50.79 -17.36
N ASP A 412 -24.50 -50.18 -18.24
CA ASP A 412 -23.05 -50.41 -18.30
C ASP A 412 -22.34 -49.87 -17.04
N LEU A 413 -21.32 -50.60 -16.56
CA LEU A 413 -20.56 -50.23 -15.36
C LEU A 413 -19.89 -48.85 -15.46
N TYR A 414 -19.44 -48.46 -16.66
CA TYR A 414 -18.83 -47.16 -16.91
C TYR A 414 -19.17 -46.67 -18.32
N THR A 415 -19.26 -45.34 -18.44
CA THR A 415 -19.44 -44.63 -19.71
C THR A 415 -18.13 -43.96 -20.15
N PRO A 416 -18.04 -43.47 -21.40
CA PRO A 416 -16.85 -42.74 -21.88
C PRO A 416 -16.47 -41.53 -21.01
N ASP A 417 -17.45 -40.88 -20.36
CA ASP A 417 -17.23 -39.71 -19.51
C ASP A 417 -16.82 -40.07 -18.07
N THR A 418 -16.91 -41.34 -17.68
CA THR A 418 -16.75 -41.76 -16.27
C THR A 418 -15.34 -41.48 -15.75
N ALA A 419 -14.30 -41.83 -16.51
CA ALA A 419 -12.91 -41.56 -16.13
C ALA A 419 -12.64 -40.05 -15.97
N SER A 420 -13.12 -39.25 -16.91
CA SER A 420 -13.03 -37.78 -16.88
C SER A 420 -13.76 -37.18 -15.68
N ALA A 421 -14.94 -37.70 -15.33
CA ALA A 421 -15.70 -37.27 -14.16
C ALA A 421 -14.98 -37.59 -12.84
N ILE A 422 -14.35 -38.77 -12.74
CA ILE A 422 -13.51 -39.15 -11.59
C ILE A 422 -12.29 -38.22 -11.49
N ALA A 423 -11.66 -37.87 -12.62
CA ALA A 423 -10.54 -36.93 -12.62
C ALA A 423 -10.95 -35.52 -12.13
N LEU A 424 -12.15 -35.05 -12.50
CA LEU A 424 -12.69 -33.77 -12.03
C LEU A 424 -12.94 -33.74 -10.52
N TRP A 425 -13.19 -34.89 -9.89
CA TRP A 425 -13.37 -34.97 -8.43
C TRP A 425 -12.12 -34.51 -7.67
N TRP A 426 -10.95 -34.90 -8.18
CA TRP A 426 -9.64 -34.54 -7.61
C TRP A 426 -9.04 -33.26 -8.18
N ALA A 427 -9.76 -32.58 -9.09
CA ALA A 427 -9.28 -31.35 -9.69
C ALA A 427 -9.26 -30.18 -8.69
N PRO A 428 -8.30 -29.24 -8.82
CA PRO A 428 -8.29 -28.04 -7.99
C PRO A 428 -9.50 -27.15 -8.28
N HIS A 429 -9.92 -26.37 -7.29
CA HIS A 429 -10.85 -25.26 -7.52
C HIS A 429 -10.26 -24.33 -8.60
N PRO A 430 -11.00 -23.99 -9.67
CA PRO A 430 -12.47 -24.03 -9.83
C PRO A 430 -13.09 -25.31 -10.44
N PHE A 431 -12.32 -26.29 -10.88
CA PHE A 431 -12.78 -27.39 -11.74
C PHE A 431 -13.59 -28.47 -11.01
N ASN A 432 -13.47 -28.57 -9.69
CA ASN A 432 -14.22 -29.51 -8.85
C ASN A 432 -15.71 -29.17 -8.65
N LYS A 433 -16.27 -28.19 -9.38
CA LYS A 433 -17.66 -27.74 -9.23
C LYS A 433 -18.33 -27.62 -10.59
N ARG A 434 -19.56 -28.11 -10.70
CA ARG A 434 -20.39 -27.99 -11.92
C ARG A 434 -21.10 -26.65 -12.07
N SER A 435 -21.39 -25.96 -10.97
CA SER A 435 -22.08 -24.68 -10.98
C SER A 435 -21.48 -23.70 -9.98
N GLY A 436 -21.68 -22.41 -10.24
CA GLY A 436 -21.08 -21.36 -9.43
C GLY A 436 -21.61 -19.96 -9.72
N LYS A 437 -21.02 -19.00 -9.00
CA LYS A 437 -21.22 -17.57 -9.27
C LYS A 437 -20.10 -17.08 -10.16
N MET A 438 -20.42 -16.13 -11.03
CA MET A 438 -19.43 -15.41 -11.81
C MET A 438 -18.56 -14.57 -10.89
N VAL A 439 -17.26 -14.60 -11.16
CA VAL A 439 -16.26 -13.77 -10.48
C VAL A 439 -15.84 -12.63 -11.40
N ARG A 440 -15.19 -11.61 -10.85
CA ARG A 440 -14.60 -10.57 -11.70
C ARG A 440 -13.30 -11.08 -12.30
N ALA A 441 -12.97 -10.68 -13.52
CA ALA A 441 -11.72 -11.09 -14.17
C ALA A 441 -10.47 -10.82 -13.30
N GLN A 442 -10.43 -9.67 -12.61
CA GLN A 442 -9.30 -9.35 -11.71
C GLN A 442 -9.28 -10.15 -10.39
N ASP A 443 -10.38 -10.79 -10.00
CA ASP A 443 -10.44 -11.59 -8.78
C ASP A 443 -9.85 -12.99 -8.98
N VAL A 444 -9.76 -13.48 -10.22
CA VAL A 444 -9.20 -14.80 -10.57
C VAL A 444 -7.66 -14.81 -10.47
N PRO A 445 -7.05 -15.64 -9.59
CA PRO A 445 -5.62 -15.65 -9.39
C PRO A 445 -4.89 -16.79 -10.12
N LEU A 446 -4.61 -16.61 -11.42
CA LEU A 446 -4.00 -17.63 -12.29
C LEU A 446 -2.68 -18.25 -11.77
N VAL A 447 -1.80 -17.44 -11.18
CA VAL A 447 -0.44 -17.87 -10.76
C VAL A 447 -0.29 -18.05 -9.25
N LYS A 448 -1.40 -18.01 -8.49
CA LYS A 448 -1.33 -18.04 -7.02
C LYS A 448 -0.76 -19.36 -6.51
N GLN A 449 -1.20 -20.48 -7.07
CA GLN A 449 -0.73 -21.80 -6.62
C GLN A 449 0.78 -21.97 -6.82
N TRP A 450 1.33 -21.41 -7.90
CA TRP A 450 2.74 -21.59 -8.25
C TRP A 450 3.72 -21.11 -7.19
N TYR A 451 3.39 -20.01 -6.47
CA TYR A 451 4.26 -19.51 -5.40
C TYR A 451 3.81 -19.94 -4.02
N LEU A 452 2.62 -20.56 -3.89
CA LEU A 452 2.22 -21.25 -2.65
C LEU A 452 2.96 -22.57 -2.51
N GLU A 453 3.40 -23.17 -3.60
CA GLU A 453 4.29 -24.32 -3.61
C GLU A 453 5.75 -23.94 -3.37
N HIS A 454 6.57 -24.95 -3.06
CA HIS A 454 8.01 -24.77 -2.96
C HIS A 454 8.61 -24.39 -4.32
N CYS A 455 9.62 -23.53 -4.29
CA CYS A 455 10.35 -23.19 -5.51
C CYS A 455 11.07 -24.45 -6.05
N PRO A 456 10.97 -24.77 -7.35
CA PRO A 456 11.66 -25.92 -7.93
C PRO A 456 13.17 -25.88 -7.67
N GLN A 457 13.77 -27.05 -7.48
CA GLN A 457 15.22 -27.16 -7.27
C GLN A 457 16.01 -26.66 -8.51
N GLY A 458 17.24 -26.18 -8.29
CA GLY A 458 18.08 -25.64 -9.38
C GLY A 458 17.73 -24.21 -9.86
N GLN A 459 16.63 -23.61 -9.38
CA GLN A 459 16.25 -22.25 -9.76
C GLN A 459 17.20 -21.18 -9.19
N PRO A 460 17.55 -20.10 -9.93
CA PRO A 460 18.46 -19.07 -9.45
C PRO A 460 17.96 -18.31 -8.20
N VAL A 461 18.90 -17.75 -7.42
CA VAL A 461 18.62 -17.00 -6.17
C VAL A 461 17.54 -15.93 -6.36
N LYS A 462 17.57 -15.18 -7.47
CA LYS A 462 16.60 -14.12 -7.74
C LYS A 462 15.15 -14.63 -7.81
N VAL A 463 14.94 -15.86 -8.28
CA VAL A 463 13.61 -16.49 -8.38
C VAL A 463 13.17 -16.96 -7.01
N ARG A 464 14.05 -17.65 -6.28
CA ARG A 464 13.80 -18.10 -4.89
C ARG A 464 13.39 -16.94 -3.97
N VAL A 465 14.07 -15.79 -4.08
CA VAL A 465 13.72 -14.56 -3.35
C VAL A 465 12.37 -14.00 -3.78
N SER A 466 12.01 -14.08 -5.06
CA SER A 466 10.69 -13.64 -5.55
C SER A 466 9.56 -14.52 -5.03
N TYR A 467 9.73 -15.85 -4.98
CA TYR A 467 8.80 -16.78 -4.31
C TYR A 467 8.56 -16.36 -2.86
N GLN A 468 9.63 -16.18 -2.07
CA GLN A 468 9.54 -15.76 -0.66
C GLN A 468 8.82 -14.42 -0.49
N LYS A 469 9.02 -13.45 -1.40
CA LYS A 469 8.35 -12.14 -1.33
C LYS A 469 6.86 -12.19 -1.70
N LEU A 470 6.49 -13.04 -2.67
CA LEU A 470 5.10 -13.27 -3.03
C LEU A 470 4.37 -13.97 -1.88
N LEU A 471 4.98 -15.01 -1.29
CA LEU A 471 4.51 -15.66 -0.06
C LEU A 471 4.35 -14.67 1.09
N LYS A 472 5.35 -13.81 1.32
CA LYS A 472 5.28 -12.77 2.35
C LYS A 472 4.07 -11.85 2.16
N THR A 473 3.79 -11.48 0.91
CA THR A 473 2.64 -10.62 0.58
C THR A 473 1.32 -11.36 0.80
N TYR A 474 1.25 -12.63 0.42
CA TYR A 474 0.10 -13.50 0.68
C TYR A 474 -0.20 -13.62 2.18
N VAL A 475 0.80 -13.96 3.00
CA VAL A 475 0.65 -14.11 4.45
C VAL A 475 0.22 -12.79 5.11
N LEU A 476 0.80 -11.65 4.70
CA LEU A 476 0.40 -10.34 5.23
C LEU A 476 -1.04 -9.94 4.85
N ASN A 477 -1.52 -10.37 3.67
CA ASN A 477 -2.89 -10.12 3.24
C ASN A 477 -3.89 -10.93 4.07
N GLU A 478 -3.62 -12.22 4.32
CA GLU A 478 -4.50 -13.06 5.15
C GLU A 478 -4.43 -12.67 6.63
N LEU A 479 -3.24 -12.36 7.17
CA LEU A 479 -3.07 -11.94 8.56
C LEU A 479 -3.87 -10.67 8.91
N HIS A 480 -3.90 -9.68 8.02
CA HIS A 480 -4.59 -8.41 8.25
C HIS A 480 -5.99 -8.35 7.63
N LYS A 481 -6.51 -9.47 7.14
CA LYS A 481 -7.85 -9.57 6.59
C LYS A 481 -8.87 -9.28 7.68
N LYS A 482 -9.68 -8.24 7.47
CA LYS A 482 -10.80 -7.89 8.35
C LYS A 482 -12.10 -8.14 7.59
N ASN A 483 -13.11 -8.62 8.32
CA ASN A 483 -14.45 -8.76 7.76
C ASN A 483 -14.94 -7.40 7.24
N PRO A 484 -15.42 -7.30 5.98
CA PRO A 484 -15.96 -6.06 5.46
C PRO A 484 -17.10 -5.57 6.34
N LYS A 485 -17.04 -4.31 6.79
CA LYS A 485 -18.14 -3.70 7.55
C LYS A 485 -19.36 -3.56 6.65
N ALA A 486 -20.55 -3.94 7.15
CA ALA A 486 -21.79 -3.66 6.46
C ALA A 486 -21.94 -2.13 6.30
N GLN A 487 -22.09 -1.68 5.05
CA GLN A 487 -22.24 -0.27 4.69
C GLN A 487 -23.39 -0.12 3.71
N ASN A 488 -24.03 1.05 3.70
CA ASN A 488 -25.03 1.38 2.70
C ASN A 488 -24.39 1.38 1.30
N LYS A 489 -24.97 0.62 0.37
CA LYS A 489 -24.45 0.46 -0.99
C LYS A 489 -24.60 1.75 -1.80
N GLN A 490 -23.58 2.60 -1.79
CA GLN A 490 -23.53 3.79 -2.62
C GLN A 490 -22.98 3.44 -4.02
N ASN A 491 -23.85 3.45 -5.04
CA ASN A 491 -23.49 3.14 -6.42
C ASN A 491 -23.30 4.42 -7.23
N LEU A 492 -22.07 4.96 -7.26
CA LEU A 492 -21.74 6.22 -7.94
C LEU A 492 -22.28 6.29 -9.38
N LEU A 493 -22.01 5.27 -10.22
CA LEU A 493 -22.44 5.28 -11.62
C LEU A 493 -23.97 5.25 -11.79
N LYS A 494 -24.69 4.58 -10.88
CA LYS A 494 -26.16 4.60 -10.89
C LYS A 494 -26.70 5.98 -10.53
N THR A 495 -26.11 6.62 -9.52
CA THR A 495 -26.45 8.00 -9.14
C THR A 495 -26.12 9.01 -10.23
N LEU A 496 -25.00 8.85 -10.94
CA LEU A 496 -24.68 9.70 -12.09
C LEU A 496 -25.68 9.47 -13.24
N LYS A 497 -25.99 8.21 -13.58
CA LYS A 497 -26.96 7.85 -14.63
C LYS A 497 -28.35 8.44 -14.37
N SER A 498 -28.81 8.51 -13.13
CA SER A 498 -30.13 9.09 -12.80
C SER A 498 -30.20 10.60 -13.04
N THR A 499 -29.06 11.31 -13.10
CA THR A 499 -29.06 12.76 -13.37
C THR A 499 -29.26 13.06 -14.86
N LYS A 500 -29.84 14.22 -15.19
CA LYS A 500 -29.99 14.67 -16.59
C LYS A 500 -28.68 14.93 -17.34
N PHE A 501 -27.57 15.04 -16.62
CA PHE A 501 -26.27 15.42 -17.19
C PHE A 501 -25.47 14.24 -17.75
N PHE A 502 -25.92 13.01 -17.52
CA PHE A 502 -25.26 11.82 -18.06
C PHE A 502 -26.20 11.03 -18.95
N GLN A 503 -25.66 10.55 -20.06
CA GLN A 503 -26.32 9.64 -20.99
C GLN A 503 -25.48 8.37 -21.13
N GLN A 504 -26.10 7.31 -21.65
CA GLN A 504 -25.47 6.02 -21.85
C GLN A 504 -25.43 5.68 -23.34
N THR A 505 -24.39 5.01 -23.80
CA THR A 505 -24.26 4.45 -25.16
C THR A 505 -23.31 3.25 -25.11
N THR A 506 -23.15 2.52 -26.21
CA THR A 506 -22.17 1.45 -26.42
C THR A 506 -21.14 1.94 -27.43
N ILE A 507 -19.85 1.81 -27.11
CA ILE A 507 -18.75 2.17 -28.01
C ILE A 507 -17.62 1.15 -27.89
N ASP A 508 -16.73 1.12 -28.87
CA ASP A 508 -15.49 0.35 -28.82
C ASP A 508 -14.61 0.81 -27.62
N TRP A 509 -13.95 -0.14 -26.97
CA TRP A 509 -13.03 0.12 -25.87
C TRP A 509 -11.88 1.05 -26.28
N VAL A 510 -11.36 0.90 -27.50
CA VAL A 510 -10.27 1.77 -28.00
C VAL A 510 -10.78 3.20 -28.17
N GLU A 511 -12.00 3.38 -28.68
CA GLU A 511 -12.67 4.67 -28.76
C GLU A 511 -12.82 5.30 -27.36
N ALA A 512 -13.32 4.54 -26.38
CA ALA A 512 -13.44 4.98 -24.99
C ALA A 512 -12.07 5.37 -24.40
N GLY A 513 -11.02 4.61 -24.70
CA GLY A 513 -9.65 4.86 -24.23
C GLY A 513 -9.06 6.16 -24.79
N LEU A 514 -9.20 6.40 -26.09
CA LEU A 514 -8.79 7.64 -26.75
C LEU A 514 -9.54 8.84 -26.17
N GLN A 515 -10.86 8.72 -25.95
CA GLN A 515 -11.67 9.75 -25.32
C GLN A 515 -11.19 10.08 -23.89
N VAL A 516 -10.93 9.07 -23.05
CA VAL A 516 -10.43 9.27 -21.68
C VAL A 516 -9.05 9.94 -21.67
N CYS A 517 -8.16 9.55 -22.59
CA CYS A 517 -6.83 10.17 -22.73
C CYS A 517 -6.95 11.65 -23.13
N ARG A 518 -7.78 11.96 -24.14
CA ARG A 518 -8.03 13.33 -24.60
C ARG A 518 -8.67 14.19 -23.50
N GLN A 519 -9.69 13.67 -22.82
CA GLN A 519 -10.33 14.34 -21.69
C GLN A 519 -9.33 14.61 -20.56
N GLY A 520 -8.50 13.63 -20.19
CA GLY A 520 -7.45 13.78 -19.18
C GLY A 520 -6.42 14.85 -19.55
N PHE A 521 -5.94 14.86 -20.79
CA PHE A 521 -5.05 15.88 -21.31
C PHE A 521 -5.68 17.28 -21.23
N ASN A 522 -6.89 17.44 -21.76
CA ASN A 522 -7.63 18.69 -21.77
C ASN A 522 -7.86 19.22 -20.34
N MET A 523 -8.23 18.36 -19.39
CA MET A 523 -8.42 18.76 -17.99
C MET A 523 -7.14 19.28 -17.33
N LEU A 524 -6.02 18.58 -17.52
CA LEU A 524 -4.73 19.01 -16.96
C LEU A 524 -4.23 20.28 -17.63
N ASN A 525 -4.38 20.39 -18.95
CA ASN A 525 -3.99 21.57 -19.70
C ASN A 525 -4.83 22.80 -19.31
N LEU A 526 -6.16 22.63 -19.21
CA LEU A 526 -7.05 23.68 -18.69
C LEU A 526 -6.65 24.14 -17.28
N LEU A 527 -6.15 23.24 -16.42
CA LEU A 527 -5.70 23.62 -15.08
C LEU A 527 -4.39 24.43 -15.11
N ILE A 528 -3.49 24.15 -16.06
CA ILE A 528 -2.27 24.93 -16.30
C ILE A 528 -2.65 26.34 -16.77
N HIS A 529 -3.53 26.43 -17.77
CA HIS A 529 -4.01 27.71 -18.30
C HIS A 529 -4.83 28.50 -17.26
N ARG A 530 -5.68 27.85 -16.47
CA ARG A 530 -6.45 28.50 -15.38
C ARG A 530 -5.57 29.13 -14.30
N LYS A 531 -4.35 28.63 -14.12
CA LYS A 531 -3.33 29.21 -13.22
C LYS A 531 -2.45 30.27 -13.89
N ASN A 532 -2.68 30.58 -15.15
CA ASN A 532 -1.88 31.48 -15.98
C ASN A 532 -0.40 31.06 -15.96
N LEU A 533 -0.13 29.81 -16.38
CA LEU A 533 1.20 29.21 -16.47
C LEU A 533 1.57 28.93 -17.94
N THR A 534 1.57 29.97 -18.78
CA THR A 534 1.83 29.87 -20.24
C THR A 534 3.24 29.42 -20.60
N TYR A 535 4.18 29.47 -19.66
CA TYR A 535 5.56 29.02 -19.80
C TYR A 535 5.76 27.53 -19.49
N LEU A 536 4.68 26.79 -19.25
CA LEU A 536 4.68 25.34 -19.14
C LEU A 536 3.88 24.75 -20.30
N HIS A 537 4.45 23.73 -20.94
CA HIS A 537 3.80 22.94 -21.96
C HIS A 537 3.59 21.51 -21.45
N LEU A 538 2.39 20.99 -21.63
CA LEU A 538 2.05 19.59 -21.40
C LEU A 538 1.96 18.95 -22.78
N ASP A 539 2.83 17.98 -23.06
CA ASP A 539 2.80 17.22 -24.31
C ASP A 539 1.77 16.07 -24.23
N TYR A 540 1.50 15.41 -25.36
CA TYR A 540 0.43 14.40 -25.47
C TYR A 540 0.77 13.08 -24.76
N ASN A 541 2.06 12.82 -24.50
CA ASN A 541 2.55 11.74 -23.63
C ASN A 541 2.64 12.16 -22.14
N PHE A 542 2.04 13.29 -21.79
CA PHE A 542 1.91 13.81 -20.44
C PHE A 542 3.25 14.16 -19.76
N ASN A 543 4.30 14.55 -20.50
CA ASN A 543 5.45 15.24 -19.92
C ASN A 543 5.11 16.73 -19.73
N LEU A 544 5.46 17.27 -18.56
CA LEU A 544 5.35 18.70 -18.30
C LEU A 544 6.73 19.32 -18.45
N LYS A 545 6.92 20.11 -19.51
CA LYS A 545 8.19 20.72 -19.88
C LYS A 545 8.08 22.25 -19.74
N PRO A 546 9.10 22.95 -19.22
CA PRO A 546 9.15 24.41 -19.30
C PRO A 546 9.51 24.84 -20.73
N VAL A 547 8.77 25.80 -21.29
CA VAL A 547 9.02 26.33 -22.65
C VAL A 547 10.29 27.20 -22.68
N LYS A 548 10.63 27.82 -21.55
CA LYS A 548 11.80 28.66 -21.35
C LYS A 548 12.40 28.42 -19.96
N THR A 549 13.61 28.90 -19.73
CA THR A 549 14.18 28.94 -18.38
C THR A 549 13.32 29.83 -17.47
N LEU A 550 12.84 29.25 -16.37
CA LEU A 550 11.90 29.93 -15.47
C LEU A 550 12.62 30.80 -14.43
N THR A 551 12.11 32.00 -14.22
CA THR A 551 12.51 32.85 -13.09
C THR A 551 12.15 32.19 -11.75
N THR A 552 12.77 32.64 -10.65
CA THR A 552 12.45 32.11 -9.32
C THR A 552 10.98 32.32 -8.94
N LYS A 553 10.34 33.42 -9.39
CA LYS A 553 8.91 33.71 -9.20
C LYS A 553 8.02 32.76 -10.00
N GLU A 554 8.33 32.56 -11.28
CA GLU A 554 7.62 31.60 -12.14
C GLU A 554 7.75 30.17 -11.61
N ARG A 555 8.96 29.75 -11.21
CA ARG A 555 9.23 28.42 -10.62
C ARG A 555 8.44 28.19 -9.32
N LYS A 556 8.37 29.18 -8.43
CA LYS A 556 7.56 29.09 -7.20
C LYS A 556 6.06 28.99 -7.50
N LYS A 557 5.57 29.74 -8.50
CA LYS A 557 4.15 29.76 -8.89
C LYS A 557 3.72 28.47 -9.59
N SER A 558 4.58 27.92 -10.44
CA SER A 558 4.32 26.73 -11.27
C SER A 558 4.57 25.39 -10.59
N ARG A 559 5.09 25.38 -9.36
CA ARG A 559 5.34 24.16 -8.59
C ARG A 559 4.02 23.46 -8.23
N PHE A 560 3.62 22.52 -9.07
CA PHE A 560 2.50 21.63 -8.80
C PHE A 560 2.83 20.64 -7.67
N GLY A 561 1.78 20.20 -6.97
CA GLY A 561 1.89 19.20 -5.90
C GLY A 561 1.66 17.78 -6.41
N ASN A 562 1.72 16.82 -5.49
CA ASN A 562 1.56 15.40 -5.81
C ASN A 562 0.23 15.05 -6.47
N ALA A 563 -0.85 15.77 -6.18
CA ALA A 563 -2.17 15.50 -6.78
C ALA A 563 -2.16 15.60 -8.31
N PHE A 564 -1.60 16.70 -8.83
CA PHE A 564 -1.49 16.95 -10.26
C PHE A 564 -0.55 15.95 -10.92
N HIS A 565 0.65 15.79 -10.37
CA HIS A 565 1.66 14.92 -10.96
C HIS A 565 1.28 13.44 -10.89
N LEU A 566 0.69 12.97 -9.80
CA LEU A 566 0.26 11.58 -9.70
C LEU A 566 -0.87 11.27 -10.70
N MET A 567 -1.85 12.17 -10.87
CA MET A 567 -2.89 12.00 -11.89
C MET A 567 -2.31 12.01 -13.30
N ARG A 568 -1.37 12.93 -13.59
CA ARG A 568 -0.64 12.99 -14.87
C ARG A 568 0.07 11.68 -15.19
N GLU A 569 0.79 11.10 -14.23
CA GLU A 569 1.51 9.83 -14.45
C GLU A 569 0.56 8.63 -14.59
N ILE A 570 -0.60 8.63 -13.94
CA ILE A 570 -1.65 7.61 -14.15
C ILE A 570 -2.20 7.70 -15.57
N LEU A 571 -2.45 8.93 -16.06
CA LEU A 571 -2.89 9.16 -17.43
C LEU A 571 -1.82 8.76 -18.44
N ARG A 572 -0.53 9.01 -18.15
CA ARG A 572 0.58 8.49 -18.95
C ARG A 572 0.53 6.96 -19.06
N LEU A 573 0.40 6.24 -17.94
CA LEU A 573 0.30 4.77 -17.98
C LEU A 573 -0.89 4.31 -18.82
N THR A 574 -2.03 4.97 -18.66
CA THR A 574 -3.26 4.67 -19.41
C THR A 574 -3.05 4.90 -20.91
N LYS A 575 -2.44 6.04 -21.28
CA LYS A 575 -2.10 6.40 -22.66
C LYS A 575 -1.18 5.36 -23.29
N LEU A 576 -0.12 4.92 -22.60
CA LEU A 576 0.78 3.88 -23.11
C LEU A 576 0.06 2.55 -23.43
N ILE A 577 -0.95 2.19 -22.64
CA ILE A 577 -1.73 0.96 -22.84
C ILE A 577 -2.73 1.14 -23.99
N VAL A 578 -3.44 2.26 -24.03
CA VAL A 578 -4.39 2.58 -25.11
C VAL A 578 -3.66 2.69 -26.45
N ASP A 579 -2.50 3.35 -26.48
CA ASP A 579 -1.70 3.50 -27.70
C ASP A 579 -1.18 2.16 -28.22
N ALA A 580 -0.84 1.22 -27.33
CA ALA A 580 -0.47 -0.13 -27.74
C ALA A 580 -1.63 -0.82 -28.45
N GLN A 581 -2.85 -0.69 -27.91
CA GLN A 581 -4.06 -1.22 -28.55
C GLN A 581 -4.38 -0.50 -29.88
N VAL A 582 -4.16 0.81 -29.96
CA VAL A 582 -4.31 1.57 -31.21
C VAL A 582 -3.34 1.07 -32.29
N GLN A 583 -2.07 0.83 -31.94
CA GLN A 583 -1.08 0.30 -32.89
C GLN A 583 -1.46 -1.11 -33.41
N TYR A 584 -2.08 -1.94 -32.56
CA TYR A 584 -2.59 -3.25 -32.98
C TYR A 584 -3.78 -3.09 -33.94
N ARG A 585 -4.72 -2.20 -33.61
CA ARG A 585 -5.91 -1.93 -34.45
C ARG A 585 -5.58 -1.27 -35.79
N LEU A 586 -4.46 -0.54 -35.88
CA LEU A 586 -3.94 0.00 -37.14
C LEU A 586 -3.19 -1.03 -38.00
N GLY A 587 -2.98 -2.25 -37.50
CA GLY A 587 -2.22 -3.28 -38.21
C GLY A 587 -0.69 -3.15 -38.13
N ASN A 588 -0.17 -2.22 -37.31
CA ASN A 588 1.28 -1.96 -37.22
C ASN A 588 2.04 -2.97 -36.34
N ILE A 589 1.35 -3.60 -35.39
CA ILE A 589 1.89 -4.65 -34.52
C ILE A 589 0.93 -5.84 -34.49
N ASP A 590 1.46 -7.05 -34.28
CA ASP A 590 0.64 -8.26 -34.14
C ASP A 590 0.09 -8.45 -32.72
N ALA A 591 -0.84 -9.39 -32.54
CA ALA A 591 -1.47 -9.68 -31.26
C ALA A 591 -0.46 -10.19 -30.19
N PHE A 592 0.56 -10.94 -30.60
CA PHE A 592 1.59 -11.44 -29.68
C PHE A 592 2.51 -10.32 -29.17
N GLN A 593 2.90 -9.37 -30.03
CA GLN A 593 3.67 -8.17 -29.71
C GLN A 593 2.86 -7.23 -28.85
N LEU A 594 1.55 -7.08 -29.11
CA LEU A 594 0.63 -6.35 -28.23
C LEU A 594 0.64 -6.97 -26.82
N ALA A 595 0.48 -8.28 -26.70
CA ALA A 595 0.46 -8.96 -25.41
C ALA A 595 1.80 -8.82 -24.65
N ASP A 596 2.95 -9.00 -25.32
CA ASP A 596 4.29 -8.77 -24.73
C ASP A 596 4.50 -7.29 -24.37
N GLY A 597 3.99 -6.37 -25.19
CA GLY A 597 4.02 -4.93 -24.96
C GLY A 597 3.24 -4.51 -23.72
N ILE A 598 2.00 -4.99 -23.56
CA ILE A 598 1.18 -4.76 -22.37
C ILE A 598 1.85 -5.35 -21.13
N LEU A 599 2.40 -6.58 -21.21
CA LEU A 599 3.12 -7.16 -20.09
C LEU A 599 4.36 -6.33 -19.72
N TYR A 600 5.09 -5.86 -20.73
CA TYR A 600 6.26 -5.01 -20.54
C TYR A 600 5.86 -3.70 -19.84
N ALA A 601 4.78 -3.05 -20.27
CA ALA A 601 4.27 -1.82 -19.69
C ALA A 601 3.93 -2.00 -18.20
N PHE A 602 3.17 -3.04 -17.84
CA PHE A 602 2.82 -3.31 -16.44
C PHE A 602 4.00 -3.74 -15.56
N ASN A 603 5.00 -4.43 -16.11
CA ASN A 603 6.19 -4.79 -15.36
C ASN A 603 7.16 -3.62 -15.15
N HIS A 604 7.19 -2.66 -16.06
CA HIS A 604 8.17 -1.56 -16.09
C HIS A 604 7.53 -0.18 -15.90
N VAL A 605 6.39 -0.08 -15.21
CA VAL A 605 5.75 1.21 -14.88
C VAL A 605 6.72 2.16 -14.18
N GLY A 606 7.62 1.66 -13.32
CA GLY A 606 8.64 2.47 -12.66
C GLY A 606 9.66 3.11 -13.62
N GLN A 607 9.85 2.55 -14.81
CA GLN A 607 10.77 3.04 -15.84
C GLN A 607 10.05 3.90 -16.89
N LEU A 608 8.87 3.46 -17.35
CA LEU A 608 8.10 4.15 -18.39
C LEU A 608 7.37 5.39 -17.88
N THR A 609 7.11 5.45 -16.58
CA THR A 609 6.47 6.59 -15.91
C THR A 609 7.40 7.19 -14.86
N GLY A 610 6.86 8.04 -13.99
CA GLY A 610 7.52 8.58 -12.81
C GLY A 610 6.69 8.50 -11.54
N MET A 611 5.66 7.63 -11.47
CA MET A 611 4.67 7.62 -10.38
C MET A 611 5.29 7.53 -8.98
N TYR A 612 6.37 6.76 -8.83
CA TYR A 612 7.07 6.55 -7.55
C TYR A 612 7.64 7.85 -6.95
N ARG A 613 7.95 8.86 -7.77
CA ARG A 613 8.44 10.17 -7.32
C ARG A 613 7.37 10.95 -6.54
N TYR A 614 6.10 10.79 -6.92
CA TYR A 614 4.97 11.52 -6.34
C TYR A 614 4.20 10.69 -5.29
N LYS A 615 4.39 9.36 -5.29
CA LYS A 615 3.95 8.46 -4.22
C LYS A 615 4.88 7.25 -4.10
N TYR A 616 5.86 7.32 -3.21
CA TYR A 616 6.89 6.29 -3.07
C TYR A 616 6.36 4.92 -2.60
N LYS A 617 5.22 4.86 -1.88
CA LYS A 617 4.62 3.59 -1.46
C LYS A 617 4.25 2.67 -2.66
N LEU A 618 4.14 3.23 -3.86
CA LEU A 618 3.96 2.47 -5.11
C LEU A 618 5.13 1.50 -5.42
N MET A 619 6.29 1.69 -4.80
CA MET A 619 7.40 0.73 -4.89
C MET A 619 7.02 -0.69 -4.43
N HIS A 620 5.98 -0.86 -3.62
CA HIS A 620 5.44 -2.18 -3.31
C HIS A 620 4.90 -2.87 -4.57
N GLN A 621 4.07 -2.20 -5.37
CA GLN A 621 3.53 -2.73 -6.62
C GLN A 621 4.63 -3.02 -7.65
N ILE A 622 5.57 -2.08 -7.84
CA ILE A 622 6.70 -2.28 -8.78
C ILE A 622 7.49 -3.54 -8.41
N ARG A 623 7.80 -3.74 -7.12
CA ARG A 623 8.50 -4.94 -6.67
C ARG A 623 7.66 -6.21 -6.88
N SER A 624 6.37 -6.18 -6.56
CA SER A 624 5.47 -7.31 -6.82
C SER A 624 5.40 -7.68 -8.30
N CYS A 625 5.31 -6.72 -9.22
CA CYS A 625 5.35 -7.00 -10.67
C CYS A 625 6.70 -7.60 -11.09
N LYS A 626 7.81 -7.10 -10.51
CA LYS A 626 9.15 -7.69 -10.75
C LYS A 626 9.23 -9.14 -10.25
N ASP A 627 8.67 -9.43 -9.09
CA ASP A 627 8.64 -10.78 -8.53
C ASP A 627 7.75 -11.73 -9.37
N LEU A 628 6.57 -11.25 -9.82
CA LEU A 628 5.71 -11.96 -10.76
C LEU A 628 6.40 -12.21 -12.12
N LYS A 629 7.13 -11.22 -12.64
CA LYS A 629 7.94 -11.36 -13.86
C LYS A 629 8.96 -12.49 -13.71
N HIS A 630 9.67 -12.59 -12.57
CA HIS A 630 10.61 -13.68 -12.35
C HIS A 630 9.91 -15.04 -12.29
N LEU A 631 8.80 -15.14 -11.55
CA LEU A 631 8.00 -16.36 -11.45
C LEU A 631 7.54 -16.84 -12.84
N ILE A 632 6.90 -15.95 -13.60
CA ILE A 632 6.34 -16.25 -14.92
C ILE A 632 7.45 -16.60 -15.91
N TYR A 633 8.51 -15.81 -16.00
CA TYR A 633 9.53 -15.99 -17.05
C TYR A 633 10.32 -17.29 -16.89
N TYR A 634 10.56 -17.74 -15.66
CA TYR A 634 11.30 -18.99 -15.44
C TYR A 634 10.44 -20.22 -15.74
N ARG A 635 9.12 -20.17 -15.51
CA ARG A 635 8.21 -21.23 -15.94
C ARG A 635 7.93 -21.17 -17.45
N PHE A 636 7.86 -19.97 -18.05
CA PHE A 636 7.56 -19.76 -19.47
C PHE A 636 8.73 -20.11 -20.39
N ASN A 637 9.95 -19.65 -20.06
CA ASN A 637 11.17 -19.88 -20.84
C ASN A 637 11.87 -21.19 -20.41
N SER A 638 11.11 -22.28 -20.43
CA SER A 638 11.60 -23.63 -20.10
C SER A 638 11.44 -24.56 -21.32
N GLY A 639 12.35 -25.54 -21.42
CA GLY A 639 12.41 -26.48 -22.55
C GLY A 639 12.94 -25.80 -23.83
N PRO A 640 12.23 -25.90 -24.97
CA PRO A 640 12.69 -25.34 -26.25
C PRO A 640 12.63 -23.80 -26.30
N VAL A 641 11.87 -23.17 -25.39
CA VAL A 641 11.67 -21.72 -25.38
C VAL A 641 12.85 -21.00 -24.73
N GLY A 642 13.63 -20.28 -25.55
CA GLY A 642 14.81 -19.53 -25.12
C GLY A 642 14.53 -18.23 -24.34
N LYS A 643 15.61 -17.59 -23.87
CA LYS A 643 15.55 -16.25 -23.25
C LYS A 643 15.37 -15.18 -24.34
N GLY A 644 14.37 -14.32 -24.16
CA GLY A 644 14.08 -13.23 -25.10
C GLY A 644 12.74 -12.55 -24.82
N PRO A 645 12.39 -11.49 -25.57
CA PRO A 645 11.01 -10.97 -25.62
C PRO A 645 10.04 -12.02 -26.20
N GLY A 646 8.74 -11.78 -26.09
CA GLY A 646 7.69 -12.71 -26.57
C GLY A 646 6.93 -13.42 -25.46
N CYS A 647 6.88 -12.85 -24.25
CA CYS A 647 6.02 -13.36 -23.17
C CYS A 647 4.86 -12.38 -22.98
N GLY A 648 3.66 -12.78 -23.39
CA GLY A 648 2.45 -11.95 -23.34
C GLY A 648 1.53 -12.18 -22.15
N PHE A 649 1.97 -12.94 -21.14
CA PHE A 649 1.12 -13.35 -20.02
C PHE A 649 0.92 -12.22 -18.97
N TRP A 650 0.09 -11.23 -19.30
CA TRP A 650 -0.02 -9.98 -18.54
C TRP A 650 -1.03 -9.94 -17.39
N ALA A 651 -1.96 -10.89 -17.33
CA ALA A 651 -3.04 -10.90 -16.33
C ALA A 651 -2.55 -10.69 -14.88
N PRO A 652 -1.49 -11.37 -14.40
CA PRO A 652 -1.01 -11.17 -13.02
C PRO A 652 -0.52 -9.75 -12.73
N ALA A 653 0.22 -9.13 -13.66
CA ALA A 653 0.75 -7.78 -13.49
C ALA A 653 -0.37 -6.72 -13.60
N TRP A 654 -1.30 -6.89 -14.54
CA TRP A 654 -2.50 -6.07 -14.68
C TRP A 654 -3.31 -5.99 -13.38
N ARG A 655 -3.55 -7.13 -12.73
CA ARG A 655 -4.27 -7.20 -11.44
C ARG A 655 -3.63 -6.35 -10.34
N VAL A 656 -2.29 -6.37 -10.24
CA VAL A 656 -1.56 -5.56 -9.25
C VAL A 656 -1.87 -4.07 -9.43
N TRP A 657 -1.94 -3.58 -10.67
CA TRP A 657 -2.24 -2.19 -10.98
C TRP A 657 -3.71 -1.83 -10.79
N LEU A 658 -4.65 -2.74 -11.07
CA LEU A 658 -6.06 -2.53 -10.75
C LEU A 658 -6.30 -2.43 -9.23
N PHE A 659 -5.67 -3.30 -8.44
CA PHE A 659 -5.78 -3.22 -6.97
C PHE A 659 -5.11 -1.97 -6.41
N PHE A 660 -4.03 -1.49 -7.04
CA PHE A 660 -3.48 -0.17 -6.74
C PHE A 660 -4.49 0.94 -7.03
N MET A 661 -5.14 0.91 -8.19
CA MET A 661 -6.14 1.91 -8.57
C MET A 661 -7.33 1.92 -7.59
N ARG A 662 -7.82 0.74 -7.18
CA ARG A 662 -8.86 0.61 -6.14
C ARG A 662 -8.48 1.35 -4.85
N GLY A 663 -7.23 1.27 -4.41
CA GLY A 663 -6.76 1.93 -3.19
C GLY A 663 -6.40 3.41 -3.37
N ILE A 664 -6.01 3.84 -4.57
CA ILE A 664 -5.57 5.23 -4.82
C ILE A 664 -6.73 6.19 -5.09
N ILE A 665 -7.85 5.69 -5.63
CA ILE A 665 -9.00 6.50 -6.02
C ILE A 665 -9.49 7.41 -4.89
N PRO A 666 -9.86 6.92 -3.68
CA PRO A 666 -10.38 7.81 -2.63
C PRO A 666 -9.36 8.87 -2.20
N LEU A 667 -8.06 8.55 -2.28
CA LEU A 667 -6.99 9.49 -1.96
C LEU A 667 -6.90 10.60 -3.03
N LEU A 668 -6.91 10.23 -4.30
CA LEU A 668 -6.83 11.17 -5.42
C LEU A 668 -8.09 12.00 -5.56
N GLU A 669 -9.28 11.44 -5.37
CA GLU A 669 -10.53 12.21 -5.39
C GLU A 669 -10.52 13.31 -4.33
N ARG A 670 -10.05 12.99 -3.12
CA ARG A 670 -9.89 13.99 -2.05
C ARG A 670 -8.83 15.03 -2.40
N TRP A 671 -7.69 14.60 -2.94
CA TRP A 671 -6.59 15.51 -3.29
C TRP A 671 -6.93 16.45 -4.46
N LEU A 672 -7.55 15.92 -5.51
CA LEU A 672 -8.01 16.66 -6.68
C LEU A 672 -9.21 17.53 -6.30
N GLY A 673 -10.15 17.03 -5.49
CA GLY A 673 -11.23 17.82 -4.92
C GLY A 673 -10.71 19.04 -4.16
N ASN A 674 -9.79 18.85 -3.21
CA ASN A 674 -9.17 19.96 -2.47
C ASN A 674 -8.37 20.90 -3.38
N LEU A 675 -7.73 20.39 -4.43
CA LEU A 675 -7.00 21.20 -5.41
C LEU A 675 -7.96 22.11 -6.19
N LEU A 676 -9.08 21.55 -6.65
CA LEU A 676 -10.11 22.25 -7.43
C LEU A 676 -10.86 23.25 -6.56
N SER A 677 -11.35 22.86 -5.37
CA SER A 677 -11.99 23.79 -4.42
C SER A 677 -11.06 24.95 -4.12
N ARG A 678 -9.78 24.69 -3.81
CA ARG A 678 -8.80 25.77 -3.58
C ARG A 678 -8.55 26.67 -4.80
N GLN A 679 -8.71 26.13 -6.01
CA GLN A 679 -8.53 26.90 -7.25
C GLN A 679 -9.76 27.76 -7.57
N PHE A 680 -10.96 27.31 -7.22
CA PHE A 680 -12.22 28.01 -7.49
C PHE A 680 -12.65 28.93 -6.35
N GLU A 681 -12.53 28.48 -5.10
CA GLU A 681 -12.94 29.19 -3.88
C GLU A 681 -11.79 29.99 -3.25
N GLY A 682 -10.54 29.67 -3.61
CA GLY A 682 -9.34 30.29 -3.05
C GLY A 682 -8.81 29.58 -1.80
N ARG A 683 -7.81 30.18 -1.14
CA ARG A 683 -7.25 29.67 0.12
C ARG A 683 -7.79 30.48 1.31
N HIS A 684 -8.34 29.80 2.31
CA HIS A 684 -8.63 30.42 3.60
C HIS A 684 -7.33 30.65 4.38
N SER A 685 -6.96 31.91 4.63
CA SER A 685 -5.70 32.29 5.27
C SER A 685 -5.63 31.98 6.77
N LYS A 686 -6.79 31.94 7.46
CA LYS A 686 -6.92 31.68 8.91
C LYS A 686 -7.98 30.61 9.25
N GLY A 687 -8.44 29.81 8.29
CA GLY A 687 -9.55 28.88 8.50
C GLY A 687 -9.24 27.66 9.37
N VAL A 688 -7.96 27.29 9.51
CA VAL A 688 -7.53 26.13 10.34
C VAL A 688 -6.40 26.57 11.26
N ALA A 689 -6.58 26.35 12.57
CA ALA A 689 -5.53 26.56 13.55
C ALA A 689 -4.31 25.69 13.23
N LYS A 690 -3.12 26.29 13.20
CA LYS A 690 -1.89 25.56 12.89
C LYS A 690 -1.50 24.72 14.09
N THR A 691 -1.34 23.41 13.89
CA THR A 691 -0.82 22.51 14.94
C THR A 691 0.62 22.85 15.30
N VAL A 692 0.97 22.62 16.56
CA VAL A 692 2.28 22.93 17.10
C VAL A 692 3.20 21.75 16.80
N THR A 693 4.00 21.90 15.76
CA THR A 693 4.99 20.91 15.37
C THR A 693 6.34 21.17 16.05
N LYS A 694 7.27 20.20 15.96
CA LYS A 694 8.62 20.25 16.56
C LYS A 694 9.34 21.60 16.44
N GLN A 695 9.24 22.28 15.29
CA GLN A 695 9.89 23.58 15.05
C GLN A 695 9.36 24.71 15.95
N ARG A 696 8.10 24.63 16.38
CA ARG A 696 7.39 25.70 17.11
C ARG A 696 7.23 25.43 18.59
N VAL A 697 7.68 24.27 19.08
CA VAL A 697 7.51 23.90 20.50
C VAL A 697 8.12 24.94 21.43
N GLU A 698 9.37 25.35 21.19
CA GLU A 698 10.04 26.36 22.03
C GLU A 698 9.35 27.74 21.95
N SER A 699 9.03 28.20 20.74
CA SER A 699 8.36 29.51 20.55
C SER A 699 6.94 29.54 21.13
N HIS A 700 6.22 28.41 21.06
CA HIS A 700 4.88 28.31 21.62
C HIS A 700 4.91 28.25 23.15
N PHE A 701 5.87 27.51 23.73
CA PHE A 701 6.09 27.49 25.17
C PHE A 701 6.35 28.91 25.70
N ASP A 702 7.21 29.68 25.02
CA ASP A 702 7.47 31.08 25.38
C ASP A 702 6.22 31.97 25.24
N LEU A 703 5.37 31.71 24.24
CA LEU A 703 4.12 32.45 24.03
C LEU A 703 3.11 32.16 25.15
N GLU A 704 2.93 30.89 25.53
CA GLU A 704 2.05 30.47 26.62
C GLU A 704 2.56 30.97 27.96
N LEU A 705 3.85 30.85 28.24
CA LEU A 705 4.48 31.36 29.46
C LEU A 705 4.22 32.87 29.62
N ARG A 706 4.41 33.65 28.56
CA ARG A 706 4.12 35.09 28.58
C ARG A 706 2.64 35.37 28.81
N ALA A 707 1.74 34.60 28.20
CA ALA A 707 0.31 34.74 28.41
C ALA A 707 -0.10 34.43 29.86
N SER A 708 0.42 33.35 30.46
CA SER A 708 0.17 33.00 31.86
C SER A 708 0.70 34.05 32.83
N VAL A 709 1.91 34.57 32.58
CA VAL A 709 2.47 35.68 33.39
C VAL A 709 1.61 36.93 33.26
N MET A 710 1.14 37.27 32.06
CA MET A 710 0.25 38.42 31.86
C MET A 710 -1.09 38.26 32.60
N ALA A 711 -1.66 37.06 32.61
CA ALA A 711 -2.90 36.78 33.33
C ALA A 711 -2.71 37.00 34.84
N ASP A 712 -1.69 36.38 35.44
CA ASP A 712 -1.40 36.53 36.87
C ASP A 712 -1.08 37.99 37.26
N LEU A 713 -0.40 38.73 36.37
CA LEU A 713 -0.11 40.15 36.61
C LEU A 713 -1.37 41.02 36.56
N MET A 714 -2.32 40.72 35.65
CA MET A 714 -3.57 41.48 35.55
C MET A 714 -4.48 41.27 36.77
N ASP A 715 -4.46 40.07 37.35
CA ASP A 715 -5.22 39.74 38.55
C ASP A 715 -4.63 40.38 39.82
N MET A 716 -3.30 40.55 39.86
CA MET A 716 -2.60 41.13 41.01
C MET A 716 -2.51 42.66 41.01
N MET A 717 -2.65 43.31 39.85
CA MET A 717 -2.56 44.77 39.77
C MET A 717 -3.89 45.47 40.13
N PRO A 718 -3.86 46.54 40.95
CA PRO A 718 -5.03 47.38 41.19
C PRO A 718 -5.58 47.99 39.90
N GLU A 719 -6.89 48.25 39.84
CA GLU A 719 -7.62 48.62 38.61
C GLU A 719 -7.07 49.85 37.86
N GLY A 720 -6.34 50.75 38.53
CA GLY A 720 -5.76 51.95 37.93
C GLY A 720 -4.36 51.81 37.28
N ILE A 721 -3.67 50.66 37.35
CA ILE A 721 -2.23 50.55 36.97
C ILE A 721 -1.97 49.59 35.77
N LYS A 722 -3.04 49.00 35.21
CA LYS A 722 -2.98 47.71 34.49
C LYS A 722 -2.26 47.67 33.12
N GLN A 723 -2.28 48.72 32.28
CA GLN A 723 -1.83 48.55 30.88
C GLN A 723 -0.37 48.96 30.59
N ASN A 724 0.17 49.98 31.26
CA ASN A 724 1.48 50.54 30.88
C ASN A 724 2.69 49.78 31.48
N LYS A 725 2.51 49.08 32.61
CA LYS A 725 3.63 48.43 33.33
C LYS A 725 3.86 46.97 32.96
N VAL A 726 2.90 46.30 32.32
CA VAL A 726 3.00 44.85 31.96
C VAL A 726 4.19 44.57 31.04
N ASN A 727 4.42 45.42 30.04
CA ASN A 727 5.54 45.24 29.12
C ASN A 727 6.89 45.33 29.84
N THR A 728 7.04 46.25 30.80
CA THR A 728 8.25 46.39 31.62
C THR A 728 8.47 45.17 32.50
N VAL A 729 7.41 44.63 33.12
CA VAL A 729 7.52 43.39 33.92
C VAL A 729 7.93 42.20 33.05
N LEU A 730 7.41 42.09 31.82
CA LEU A 730 7.83 41.03 30.88
C LEU A 730 9.28 41.19 30.39
N GLN A 731 9.81 42.41 30.36
CA GLN A 731 11.25 42.65 30.13
C GLN A 731 12.07 42.14 31.32
N HIS A 732 11.65 42.45 32.56
CA HIS A 732 12.29 41.91 33.77
C HIS A 732 12.24 40.39 33.83
N LEU A 733 11.13 39.75 33.46
CA LEU A 733 11.04 38.29 33.33
C LEU A 733 12.08 37.73 32.34
N SER A 734 12.24 38.40 31.20
CA SER A 734 13.17 37.98 30.15
C SER A 734 14.63 38.16 30.61
N GLU A 735 14.91 39.20 31.37
CA GLU A 735 16.24 39.46 31.93
C GLU A 735 16.57 38.51 33.08
N ALA A 736 15.63 38.27 34.01
CA ALA A 736 15.78 37.28 35.06
C ALA A 736 16.10 35.87 34.50
N TRP A 737 15.47 35.49 33.38
CA TRP A 737 15.81 34.25 32.67
C TRP A 737 17.23 34.25 32.07
N ARG A 738 17.74 35.39 31.59
CA ARG A 738 19.12 35.51 31.10
C ARG A 738 20.12 35.43 32.24
N CYS A 739 19.89 36.15 33.33
CA CYS A 739 20.69 36.10 34.55
C CYS A 739 20.77 34.66 35.07
N TRP A 740 19.63 33.95 35.14
CA TRP A 740 19.62 32.53 35.53
C TRP A 740 20.51 31.65 34.63
N LYS A 741 20.44 31.83 33.30
CA LYS A 741 21.28 31.05 32.35
C LYS A 741 22.77 31.38 32.40
N SER A 742 23.14 32.57 32.86
CA SER A 742 24.54 33.03 33.01
C SER A 742 25.05 32.87 34.44
N ASN A 743 24.23 32.33 35.35
CA ASN A 743 24.50 32.24 36.78
C ASN A 743 24.79 33.57 37.49
N ILE A 744 24.22 34.66 36.98
CA ILE A 744 24.35 35.98 37.60
C ILE A 744 23.19 36.14 38.59
N PRO A 745 23.44 36.57 39.84
CA PRO A 745 22.37 36.86 40.79
C PRO A 745 21.51 38.00 40.27
N TRP A 746 20.20 37.75 40.13
CA TRP A 746 19.25 38.76 39.68
C TRP A 746 18.58 39.42 40.87
N LYS A 747 18.89 40.71 41.10
CA LYS A 747 18.23 41.55 42.09
C LYS A 747 18.01 42.94 41.50
N VAL A 748 16.76 43.40 41.48
CA VAL A 748 16.40 44.73 40.95
C VAL A 748 16.05 45.64 42.12
N PRO A 749 16.81 46.73 42.37
CA PRO A 749 16.48 47.70 43.40
C PRO A 749 15.09 48.34 43.14
N GLY A 750 14.25 48.42 44.16
CA GLY A 750 12.93 49.07 44.07
C GLY A 750 11.82 48.29 43.37
N LEU A 751 12.02 47.01 43.03
CA LEU A 751 10.96 46.15 42.48
C LEU A 751 10.01 45.65 43.59
N PRO A 752 8.68 45.73 43.42
CA PRO A 752 7.74 45.18 44.41
C PRO A 752 7.92 43.68 44.62
N ALA A 753 7.99 43.25 45.88
CA ALA A 753 8.18 41.84 46.26
C ALA A 753 7.16 40.86 45.62
N PRO A 754 5.86 41.20 45.46
CA PRO A 754 4.92 40.31 44.77
C PRO A 754 5.29 40.06 43.30
N ILE A 755 5.79 41.08 42.59
CA ILE A 755 6.21 40.96 41.18
C ILE A 755 7.51 40.16 41.09
N GLU A 756 8.45 40.41 42.00
CA GLU A 756 9.70 39.64 42.11
C GLU A 756 9.42 38.14 42.28
N ASN A 757 8.51 37.78 43.19
CA ASN A 757 8.14 36.38 43.44
C ASN A 757 7.48 35.69 42.24
N ILE A 758 6.60 36.38 41.50
CA ILE A 758 6.00 35.85 40.26
C ILE A 758 7.10 35.56 39.22
N ILE A 759 8.00 36.52 39.01
CA ILE A 759 9.11 36.36 38.06
C ILE A 759 9.96 35.15 38.44
N LEU A 760 10.37 35.04 39.71
CA LEU A 760 11.16 33.91 40.19
C LEU A 760 10.43 32.57 40.03
N ARG A 761 9.13 32.52 40.32
CA ARG A 761 8.29 31.32 40.12
C ARG A 761 8.32 30.86 38.65
N TYR A 762 8.09 31.77 37.71
CA TYR A 762 8.05 31.43 36.28
C TYR A 762 9.44 31.18 35.68
N VAL A 763 10.48 31.85 36.18
CA VAL A 763 11.88 31.56 35.82
C VAL A 763 12.26 30.15 36.28
N LYS A 764 11.87 29.74 37.50
CA LYS A 764 12.07 28.38 38.00
C LYS A 764 11.31 27.35 37.16
N SER A 765 10.03 27.58 36.88
CA SER A 765 9.24 26.69 36.02
C SER A 765 9.88 26.51 34.63
N LYS A 766 10.36 27.61 34.03
CA LYS A 766 11.10 27.57 32.76
C LYS A 766 12.44 26.83 32.87
N ALA A 767 13.15 26.98 33.99
CA ALA A 767 14.39 26.26 34.28
C ALA A 767 14.16 24.74 34.36
N ASP A 768 13.15 24.30 35.11
CA ASP A 768 12.79 22.89 35.29
C ASP A 768 12.46 22.24 33.93
N TRP A 769 11.67 22.93 33.10
CA TRP A 769 11.41 22.51 31.71
C TRP A 769 12.69 22.45 30.86
N TRP A 770 13.56 23.46 30.97
CA TRP A 770 14.76 23.54 30.14
C TRP A 770 15.78 22.43 30.48
N ILE A 771 15.93 22.10 31.77
CA ILE A 771 16.79 21.04 32.30
C ILE A 771 16.26 19.66 31.92
N SER A 772 14.98 19.39 32.15
CA SER A 772 14.36 18.11 31.78
C SER A 772 14.49 17.82 30.28
N VAL A 773 14.28 18.83 29.42
CA VAL A 773 14.49 18.71 27.97
C VAL A 773 15.97 18.47 27.62
N ALA A 774 16.92 19.02 28.38
CA ALA A 774 18.35 18.75 28.18
C ALA A 774 18.68 17.28 28.52
N HIS A 775 18.24 16.76 29.67
CA HIS A 775 18.47 15.35 30.02
C HIS A 775 17.77 14.38 29.06
N TYR A 776 16.53 14.65 28.68
CA TYR A 776 15.80 13.82 27.71
C TYR A 776 16.53 13.74 26.36
N ASN A 777 17.00 14.88 25.83
CA ASN A 777 17.75 14.87 24.57
C ASN A 777 19.13 14.25 24.75
N ARG A 778 19.80 14.44 25.89
CA ARG A 778 21.09 13.80 26.16
C ARG A 778 20.97 12.28 26.13
N GLU A 779 19.97 11.73 26.80
CA GLU A 779 19.76 10.28 26.83
C GLU A 779 19.43 9.72 25.44
N ARG A 780 18.64 10.46 24.65
CA ARG A 780 18.36 10.09 23.25
C ARG A 780 19.61 10.10 22.38
N ILE A 781 20.50 11.09 22.54
CA ILE A 781 21.78 11.15 21.83
C ILE A 781 22.65 9.97 22.26
N ARG A 782 22.73 9.69 23.56
CA ARG A 782 23.52 8.58 24.13
C ARG A 782 23.08 7.21 23.60
N ARG A 783 21.77 6.98 23.48
CA ARG A 783 21.19 5.74 22.90
C ARG A 783 21.30 5.65 21.37
N GLY A 784 21.83 6.67 20.69
CA GLY A 784 21.90 6.70 19.23
C GLY A 784 20.54 6.87 18.54
N ALA A 785 19.53 7.40 19.24
CA ALA A 785 18.23 7.67 18.63
C ALA A 785 18.34 8.76 17.54
N THR A 786 17.38 8.83 16.61
CA THR A 786 17.37 9.87 15.58
C THR A 786 17.21 11.26 16.19
N VAL A 787 18.27 12.07 16.15
CA VAL A 787 18.32 13.43 16.69
C VAL A 787 18.86 14.38 15.63
N ASP A 788 18.27 15.58 15.53
CA ASP A 788 18.68 16.58 14.56
C ASP A 788 20.01 17.22 15.00
N LYS A 789 20.87 17.57 14.04
CA LYS A 789 22.15 18.26 14.30
C LYS A 789 21.99 19.53 15.17
N THR A 790 20.90 20.28 14.95
CA THR A 790 20.61 21.49 15.73
C THR A 790 20.27 21.19 17.17
N VAL A 791 19.60 20.06 17.43
CA VAL A 791 19.26 19.61 18.79
C VAL A 791 20.53 19.17 19.52
N ALA A 792 21.43 18.43 18.87
CA ALA A 792 22.72 18.05 19.47
C ALA A 792 23.56 19.28 19.86
N LYS A 793 23.71 20.25 18.96
CA LYS A 793 24.42 21.52 19.26
C LYS A 793 23.77 22.31 20.39
N LYS A 794 22.44 22.43 20.37
CA LYS A 794 21.71 23.08 21.47
C LYS A 794 21.96 22.35 22.78
N ASN A 795 21.86 21.03 22.78
CA ASN A 795 22.04 20.18 23.96
C ASN A 795 23.44 20.35 24.57
N LEU A 796 24.49 20.33 23.75
CA LEU A 796 25.85 20.64 24.20
C LEU A 796 25.91 21.99 24.92
N GLY A 797 25.42 23.06 24.26
CA GLY A 797 25.37 24.38 24.89
C GLY A 797 24.50 24.47 26.16
N ARG A 798 23.49 23.59 26.30
CA ARG A 798 22.71 23.48 27.54
C ARG A 798 23.53 22.83 28.66
N LEU A 799 24.16 21.69 28.36
CA LEU A 799 24.96 20.95 29.33
C LEU A 799 26.21 21.70 29.76
N THR A 800 26.88 22.43 28.86
CA THR A 800 27.99 23.33 29.22
C THR A 800 27.56 24.35 30.27
N ARG A 801 26.39 24.98 30.12
CA ARG A 801 25.87 25.94 31.09
C ARG A 801 25.53 25.29 32.43
N LEU A 802 24.94 24.09 32.42
CA LEU A 802 24.63 23.36 33.66
C LEU A 802 25.89 22.95 34.39
N TRP A 803 26.89 22.45 33.65
CA TRP A 803 28.18 22.09 34.21
C TRP A 803 28.87 23.30 34.83
N LEU A 804 28.93 24.44 34.14
CA LEU A 804 29.52 25.68 34.67
C LEU A 804 28.78 26.22 35.90
N LYS A 805 27.44 26.14 35.93
CA LYS A 805 26.66 26.53 37.12
C LYS A 805 27.00 25.66 38.32
N ALA A 806 27.07 24.34 38.12
CA ALA A 806 27.45 23.40 39.17
C ALA A 806 28.91 23.60 39.62
N GLU A 807 29.82 23.90 38.69
CA GLU A 807 31.22 24.15 39.00
C GLU A 807 31.40 25.45 39.79
N GLN A 808 30.71 26.53 39.44
CA GLN A 808 30.73 27.77 40.21
C GLN A 808 30.20 27.58 41.64
N GLU A 809 29.11 26.81 41.78
CA GLU A 809 28.55 26.46 43.08
C GLU A 809 29.55 25.63 43.92
N ARG A 810 30.21 24.65 43.29
CA ARG A 810 31.24 23.83 43.93
C ARG A 810 32.41 24.67 44.45
N GLN A 811 32.90 25.63 43.65
CA GLN A 811 33.98 26.54 44.04
C GLN A 811 33.54 27.52 45.15
N HIS A 812 32.31 28.01 45.09
CA HIS A 812 31.75 28.85 46.16
C HIS A 812 31.67 28.09 47.49
N ASN A 813 31.17 26.85 47.45
CA ASN A 813 31.09 25.99 48.63
C ASN A 813 32.46 25.64 49.19
N TYR A 814 33.46 25.40 48.34
CA TYR A 814 34.85 25.21 48.80
C TYR A 814 35.39 26.43 49.57
N MET A 815 35.13 27.66 49.08
CA MET A 815 35.54 28.88 49.79
C MET A 815 34.76 29.12 51.09
N LYS A 816 33.49 28.70 51.13
CA LYS A 816 32.60 28.87 52.28
C LYS A 816 32.86 27.84 53.39
N ASP A 817 32.99 26.58 53.01
CA ASP A 817 33.14 25.44 53.93
C ASP A 817 34.60 25.24 54.34
N GLY A 818 35.55 25.73 53.54
CA GLY A 818 36.99 25.57 53.74
C GLY A 818 37.56 24.33 53.02
N PRO A 819 38.87 24.07 53.17
CA PRO A 819 39.52 22.92 52.56
C PRO A 819 38.90 21.60 53.01
N TYR A 820 38.56 20.72 52.06
CA TYR A 820 38.01 19.39 52.36
C TYR A 820 39.04 18.42 52.96
N VAL A 821 40.33 18.70 52.81
CA VAL A 821 41.42 17.92 53.41
C VAL A 821 41.70 18.49 54.79
N SER A 822 41.62 17.64 55.82
CA SER A 822 41.93 18.05 57.18
C SER A 822 43.44 18.33 57.34
N SER A 823 43.80 19.15 58.32
CA SER A 823 45.22 19.44 58.61
C SER A 823 46.01 18.18 58.96
N GLU A 824 45.39 17.24 59.68
CA GLU A 824 46.02 15.96 60.06
C GLU A 824 46.29 15.08 58.83
N GLU A 825 45.31 14.93 57.94
CA GLU A 825 45.48 14.18 56.68
C GLU A 825 46.51 14.84 55.77
N ALA A 826 46.52 16.17 55.68
CA ALA A 826 47.52 16.90 54.89
C ALA A 826 48.94 16.67 55.41
N VAL A 827 49.15 16.69 56.74
CA VAL A 827 50.44 16.38 57.36
C VAL A 827 50.83 14.93 57.11
N ALA A 828 49.88 13.99 57.21
CA ALA A 828 50.13 12.57 56.92
C ALA A 828 50.54 12.36 55.46
N ILE A 829 49.83 12.95 54.50
CA ILE A 829 50.17 12.90 53.07
C ILE A 829 51.56 13.49 52.82
N TYR A 830 51.83 14.67 53.38
CA TYR A 830 53.11 15.36 53.22
C TYR A 830 54.27 14.54 53.79
N THR A 831 54.14 14.05 55.03
CA THR A 831 55.18 13.26 55.71
C THR A 831 55.44 11.95 54.97
N THR A 832 54.38 11.28 54.52
CA THR A 832 54.50 10.05 53.72
C THR A 832 55.27 10.31 52.42
N MET A 833 54.97 11.42 51.74
CA MET A 833 55.67 11.79 50.51
C MET A 833 57.14 12.15 50.77
N VAL A 834 57.45 12.84 51.86
CA VAL A 834 58.84 13.15 52.27
C VAL A 834 59.62 11.86 52.52
N HIS A 835 59.10 10.96 53.35
CA HIS A 835 59.74 9.67 53.62
C HIS A 835 59.93 8.84 52.35
N TRP A 836 58.93 8.86 51.45
CA TRP A 836 59.04 8.19 50.15
C TRP A 836 60.19 8.78 49.32
N LEU A 837 60.27 10.10 49.16
CA LEU A 837 61.32 10.76 48.38
C LEU A 837 62.73 10.55 48.99
N GLU A 838 62.86 10.60 50.32
CA GLU A 838 64.11 10.31 51.03
C GLU A 838 64.55 8.86 50.84
N SER A 839 63.63 7.90 50.96
CA SER A 839 63.93 6.48 50.74
C SER A 839 64.43 6.20 49.32
N ARG A 840 63.97 6.99 48.35
CA ARG A 840 64.39 6.92 46.94
C ARG A 840 65.65 7.74 46.64
N LYS A 841 66.23 8.42 47.65
CA LYS A 841 67.36 9.35 47.51
C LYS A 841 67.13 10.36 46.39
N PHE A 842 65.89 10.86 46.29
CA PHE A 842 65.50 11.76 45.20
C PHE A 842 66.19 13.11 45.33
N SER A 843 66.88 13.55 44.27
CA SER A 843 67.41 14.90 44.16
C SER A 843 66.33 15.84 43.60
N PRO A 844 65.96 16.93 44.29
CA PRO A 844 65.01 17.90 43.77
C PRO A 844 65.44 18.45 42.40
N ILE A 845 64.46 18.62 41.51
CA ILE A 845 64.70 19.16 40.16
C ILE A 845 65.11 20.64 40.30
N PRO A 846 66.30 21.04 39.80
CA PRO A 846 66.74 22.43 39.90
C PRO A 846 66.01 23.30 38.88
N PHE A 847 65.98 24.61 39.14
CA PHE A 847 65.54 25.58 38.14
C PHE A 847 66.45 25.51 36.89
N PRO A 848 65.91 25.64 35.66
CA PRO A 848 66.73 25.60 34.44
C PRO A 848 67.85 26.65 34.45
N SER A 849 69.11 26.19 34.45
CA SER A 849 70.27 27.09 34.46
C SER A 849 70.30 27.99 33.23
N VAL A 850 70.93 29.15 33.29
CA VAL A 850 71.00 30.12 32.16
C VAL A 850 71.52 29.48 30.87
N SER A 851 72.47 28.54 30.98
CA SER A 851 73.08 27.82 29.86
C SER A 851 72.88 26.31 29.97
N TYR A 852 71.62 25.86 30.07
CA TYR A 852 71.35 24.43 30.15
C TYR A 852 71.51 23.76 28.77
N LYS A 853 72.25 22.65 28.74
CA LYS A 853 72.72 21.99 27.51
C LYS A 853 71.58 21.53 26.58
N HIS A 854 70.40 21.26 27.12
CA HIS A 854 69.27 20.70 26.38
C HIS A 854 68.09 21.66 26.20
N ASP A 855 68.22 22.93 26.59
CA ASP A 855 67.14 23.92 26.50
C ASP A 855 66.54 24.04 25.09
N THR A 856 67.39 24.15 24.08
CA THR A 856 66.95 24.28 22.69
C THR A 856 66.25 23.03 22.17
N LYS A 857 66.67 21.84 22.61
CA LYS A 857 66.03 20.57 22.23
C LYS A 857 64.63 20.45 22.84
N ILE A 858 64.47 20.84 24.10
CA ILE A 858 63.18 20.83 24.80
C ILE A 858 62.23 21.83 24.14
N LEU A 859 62.71 23.04 23.84
CA LEU A 859 61.92 24.05 23.14
C LEU A 859 61.46 23.57 21.76
N ILE A 860 62.33 22.95 20.96
CA ILE A 860 61.93 22.43 19.64
C ILE A 860 60.83 21.37 19.76
N LEU A 861 60.98 20.41 20.69
CA LEU A 861 59.95 19.39 20.93
C LEU A 861 58.62 20.00 21.37
N ALA A 862 58.65 21.03 22.21
CA ALA A 862 57.46 21.75 22.65
C ALA A 862 56.76 22.46 21.48
N LEU A 863 57.53 23.18 20.64
CA LEU A 863 57.00 23.91 19.49
C LEU A 863 56.45 22.97 18.41
N GLU A 864 57.06 21.81 18.19
CA GLU A 864 56.53 20.78 17.28
C GLU A 864 55.14 20.31 17.74
N ARG A 865 54.97 20.02 19.04
CA ARG A 865 53.69 19.59 19.61
C ARG A 865 52.60 20.65 19.49
N LEU A 866 52.93 21.93 19.71
CA LEU A 866 51.97 23.03 19.54
C LEU A 866 51.59 23.23 18.07
N ARG A 867 52.55 23.08 17.14
CA ARG A 867 52.30 23.19 15.70
C ARG A 867 51.43 22.07 15.16
N GLU A 868 51.58 20.84 15.66
CA GLU A 868 50.78 19.67 15.26
C GLU A 868 49.27 19.91 15.42
N ALA A 869 48.85 20.64 16.47
CA ALA A 869 47.45 20.92 16.77
C ALA A 869 46.70 21.71 15.68
N TYR A 870 47.43 22.39 14.79
CA TYR A 870 46.88 23.25 13.74
C TYR A 870 47.08 22.74 12.32
N SER A 871 47.83 21.64 12.13
CA SER A 871 48.16 21.08 10.81
C SER A 871 46.93 20.67 9.98
N VAL A 872 45.83 20.27 10.64
CA VAL A 872 44.61 19.76 9.98
C VAL A 872 43.55 20.85 9.73
N LYS A 873 43.65 22.03 10.38
CA LYS A 873 42.58 23.03 10.34
C LYS A 873 42.65 23.90 9.09
N GLY A 874 41.61 23.87 8.25
CA GLY A 874 41.52 24.71 7.05
C GLY A 874 41.13 26.18 7.28
N ARG A 875 40.72 26.57 8.50
CA ARG A 875 40.41 27.95 8.88
C ARG A 875 40.92 28.24 10.30
N LEU A 876 41.76 29.26 10.43
CA LEU A 876 42.36 29.69 11.68
C LEU A 876 41.71 31.00 12.15
N ASN A 877 41.38 31.08 13.45
CA ASN A 877 40.94 32.30 14.10
C ASN A 877 42.16 33.22 14.41
N GLN A 878 41.92 34.41 14.99
CA GLN A 878 43.00 35.36 15.28
C GLN A 878 44.00 34.82 16.32
N SER A 879 43.52 34.20 17.41
CA SER A 879 44.39 33.66 18.46
C SER A 879 45.29 32.53 17.94
N GLN A 880 44.79 31.68 17.04
CA GLN A 880 45.58 30.61 16.43
C GLN A 880 46.62 31.13 15.43
N ARG A 881 46.33 32.24 14.74
CA ARG A 881 47.34 32.89 13.88
C ARG A 881 48.44 33.54 14.71
N GLU A 882 48.06 34.18 15.80
CA GLU A 882 49.00 34.73 16.78
C GLU A 882 49.85 33.61 17.38
N GLU A 883 49.26 32.46 17.73
CA GLU A 883 49.99 31.29 18.21
C GLU A 883 50.98 30.76 17.18
N LEU A 884 50.59 30.60 15.91
CA LEU A 884 51.51 30.19 14.85
C LEU A 884 52.63 31.21 14.62
N ALA A 885 52.32 32.51 14.65
CA ALA A 885 53.33 33.56 14.52
C ALA A 885 54.33 33.55 15.69
N LEU A 886 53.86 33.31 16.92
CA LEU A 886 54.73 33.16 18.09
C LEU A 886 55.58 31.89 18.03
N ILE A 887 55.04 30.80 17.49
CA ILE A 887 55.78 29.55 17.26
C ILE A 887 56.88 29.77 16.21
N GLU A 888 56.56 30.42 15.08
CA GLU A 888 57.54 30.77 14.03
C GLU A 888 58.64 31.67 14.59
N GLN A 889 58.27 32.73 15.32
CA GLN A 889 59.23 33.60 16.01
C GLN A 889 60.14 32.84 16.99
N ALA A 890 59.59 31.83 17.68
CA ALA A 890 60.35 31.01 18.62
C ALA A 890 61.36 30.07 17.91
N TYR A 891 61.06 29.61 16.69
CA TYR A 891 62.02 28.90 15.85
C TYR A 891 63.13 29.80 15.32
N ASP A 892 62.79 31.03 14.90
CA ASP A 892 63.75 31.98 14.33
C ASP A 892 64.71 32.55 15.40
N SER A 893 64.24 32.67 16.64
CA SER A 893 65.03 33.22 17.77
C SER A 893 64.80 32.44 19.07
N PRO A 894 65.39 31.23 19.20
CA PRO A 894 65.18 30.38 20.36
C PRO A 894 65.81 30.95 21.64
N GLY A 895 66.95 31.64 21.54
CA GLY A 895 67.64 32.21 22.70
C GLY A 895 66.83 33.31 23.41
N THR A 896 66.20 34.20 22.65
CA THR A 896 65.33 35.27 23.21
C THR A 896 64.04 34.70 23.79
N THR A 897 63.49 33.66 23.14
CA THR A 897 62.30 32.96 23.63
C THR A 897 62.57 32.20 24.93
N LEU A 898 63.69 31.49 25.05
CA LEU A 898 64.10 30.82 26.29
C LEU A 898 64.33 31.81 27.43
N ALA A 899 64.95 32.97 27.16
CA ALA A 899 65.10 34.03 28.16
C ALA A 899 63.73 34.56 28.62
N ARG A 900 62.77 34.71 27.69
CA ARG A 900 61.40 35.11 28.00
C ARG A 900 60.67 34.07 28.85
N ILE A 901 60.77 32.78 28.51
CA ILE A 901 60.20 31.65 29.26
C ILE A 901 60.74 31.63 30.69
N LYS A 902 62.08 31.62 30.85
CA LYS A 902 62.72 31.62 32.19
C LYS A 902 62.34 32.85 33.01
N ARG A 903 62.21 34.02 32.36
CA ARG A 903 61.71 35.23 33.02
C ARG A 903 60.27 35.04 33.50
N PHE A 904 59.37 34.51 32.67
CA PHE A 904 57.98 34.26 33.09
C PHE A 904 57.88 33.26 34.23
N LEU A 905 58.66 32.17 34.21
CA LEU A 905 58.74 31.22 35.33
C LEU A 905 59.16 31.92 36.65
N LEU A 906 60.08 32.89 36.58
CA LEU A 906 60.52 33.63 37.77
C LEU A 906 59.50 34.69 38.23
N THR A 907 58.95 35.48 37.32
CA THR A 907 58.22 36.72 37.67
C THR A 907 56.70 36.60 37.62
N GLN A 908 56.13 35.73 36.79
CA GLN A 908 54.69 35.69 36.57
C GLN A 908 54.00 34.79 37.61
N ARG A 909 53.00 35.35 38.31
CA ARG A 909 52.18 34.62 39.31
C ARG A 909 50.67 34.81 39.11
N ALA A 910 50.28 35.71 38.22
CA ALA A 910 48.91 35.90 37.77
C ALA A 910 48.88 35.68 36.24
N PHE A 911 47.89 34.92 35.78
CA PHE A 911 47.72 34.50 34.39
C PHE A 911 46.41 35.05 33.83
N LYS A 912 46.26 35.05 32.50
CA LYS A 912 45.00 35.47 31.88
C LYS A 912 43.90 34.43 32.08
N GLU A 913 42.67 34.83 31.74
CA GLU A 913 41.54 33.91 31.79
C GLU A 913 41.69 32.79 30.78
N VAL A 914 41.28 31.58 31.17
CA VAL A 914 41.30 30.40 30.31
C VAL A 914 39.89 30.17 29.77
N GLY A 915 39.75 30.16 28.45
CA GLY A 915 38.50 29.82 27.79
C GLY A 915 38.12 28.36 28.03
N ILE A 916 36.83 28.06 28.10
CA ILE A 916 36.35 26.68 28.19
C ILE A 916 35.31 26.39 27.10
N ASP A 917 35.62 25.38 26.30
CA ASP A 917 34.70 24.74 25.39
C ASP A 917 34.43 23.31 25.84
N MET A 918 33.40 22.69 25.26
CA MET A 918 33.02 21.31 25.57
C MET A 918 33.04 20.48 24.29
N ASN A 919 33.81 19.39 24.29
CA ASN A 919 33.80 18.41 23.22
C ASN A 919 32.74 17.34 23.50
N ASP A 920 31.84 17.11 22.55
CA ASP A 920 30.75 16.12 22.69
C ASP A 920 31.14 14.81 22.02
N ASN A 921 31.42 13.79 22.84
CA ASN A 921 31.69 12.42 22.40
C ASN A 921 30.39 11.59 22.28
N TYR A 922 29.22 12.23 22.33
CA TYR A 922 27.86 11.68 22.32
C TYR A 922 27.47 10.82 23.54
N SER A 923 28.43 10.10 24.13
CA SER A 923 28.25 9.33 25.38
C SER A 923 28.58 10.17 26.62
N HIS A 924 29.74 10.83 26.60
CA HIS A 924 30.21 11.79 27.61
C HIS A 924 30.59 13.12 26.96
N ILE A 925 30.87 14.13 27.78
CA ILE A 925 31.28 15.47 27.35
C ILE A 925 32.55 15.82 28.10
N ASN A 926 33.59 16.24 27.38
CA ASN A 926 34.88 16.59 27.96
C ASN A 926 35.13 18.10 27.84
N PRO A 927 35.65 18.75 28.90
CA PRO A 927 36.08 20.14 28.82
C PRO A 927 37.33 20.25 27.93
N VAL A 928 37.41 21.33 27.17
CA VAL A 928 38.56 21.73 26.35
C VAL A 928 38.91 23.15 26.74
N TYR A 929 40.12 23.33 27.25
CA TYR A 929 40.60 24.62 27.74
C TYR A 929 41.36 25.36 26.63
N ASP A 930 41.09 26.65 26.45
CA ASP A 930 41.80 27.53 25.54
C ASP A 930 42.64 28.53 26.33
N ILE A 931 43.95 28.25 26.39
CA ILE A 931 44.96 29.03 27.11
C ILE A 931 45.58 30.07 26.15
N GLU A 932 46.09 31.19 26.69
CA GLU A 932 46.76 32.21 25.89
C GLU A 932 48.00 31.65 25.15
N PRO A 933 48.21 31.97 23.86
CA PRO A 933 49.33 31.46 23.08
C PRO A 933 50.73 31.63 23.70
N ILE A 934 50.99 32.75 24.38
CA ILE A 934 52.30 33.02 24.99
C ILE A 934 52.53 32.18 26.27
N GLU A 935 51.46 31.95 27.02
CA GLU A 935 51.46 31.08 28.22
C GLU A 935 51.62 29.63 27.76
N LYS A 936 50.91 29.19 26.71
CA LYS A 936 51.04 27.85 26.11
C LYS A 936 52.48 27.48 25.72
N ILE A 937 53.25 28.41 25.15
CA ILE A 937 54.67 28.15 24.79
C ILE A 937 55.52 27.96 26.05
N THR A 938 55.23 28.71 27.10
CA THR A 938 55.94 28.64 28.38
C THR A 938 55.58 27.34 29.12
N ASP A 939 54.31 26.94 29.10
CA ASP A 939 53.84 25.71 29.76
C ASP A 939 54.32 24.43 29.05
N ALA A 940 54.52 24.50 27.73
CA ALA A 940 54.97 23.37 26.93
C ALA A 940 56.49 23.11 27.02
N THR A 941 57.27 24.13 27.40
CA THR A 941 58.75 24.11 27.42
C THR A 941 59.28 23.97 28.84
#